data_AF-A0A0Q1CFU4-F1
#
_entry.id   AF-A0A0Q1CFU4-F1
#
_cell.length_a   1.000
_cell.length_b   1.000
_cell.length_c   1.000
_cell.angle_alpha   90.00
_cell.angle_beta   90.00
_cell.angle_gamma   90.00
#
_symmetry.space_group_name_H-M   'P 1'
#
loop_
_entity.id
_entity.type
_entity.pdbx_description
1 polymer ?
#
loop_
_entity_poly.entity_id
_entity_poly.type
_entity_poly.pdbx_seq_one_letter_code
_entity_poly.pdbx_strand_id
1 'polypeptide(L)'
;MKSNILHKSLFIGLFVFIFGTSFLNAQFLLQAPNSGDESNYQWYEASDLGTVLSTASFYEATQPGVYFATYDGTLCGSNATGYFILTDCVAPDNEVTLDITASIPTGATVSWSPTVTGDQTQPTVTSTPTVMRYTATISKAGNTSELPRFTVVCMSQAGILVDDLITVNEDESIVVPIFDNDSDLPTDGTLTTTDPANGSIAIDNNGTANDPTDDIVTYTPDADYNGADTFDYTVCNAFGACSTATVTVDVLPIVDALDDSVATDQDITVDIDMLANDNDLPTTGTITTTSPANGTIFLNDNGTAGDPSDDFITYTPTAGFLGSDSLDYTICDGVGNCSTATITIMVNVPMIDLDADDDGIVDAFEDLNSDLDDDPTTNPTDTDGDTIPDYLDIDSDNDGIPDNVEAQETIGYIAPSLVDANDNGLDDVYENGGNIGLIPVDTDNDLIPDYVDEDSDDDNVPDIIEGNDADQDGIADVTITGSDKDNDGLDDAFEGSTVIDLDVNDEINDPTIDLMDTDTDGVPDYRDTDDDDDGIETIDEDLDEDGNYANDDSDGDNIPNYLDPDLGPTQVDEIDVINVITPNGDGIHDVLTIRNLEDYPNNTVKIYNRWGVLVYATNAYNTTGNVFDGTSEGRVTVDKDNKLPVGTYFYIIDYEDPNGNVKQLSGYLYINR
;
A
#
# COMPACT_ATOMS: atom_id res chain seq x y z
N MET A 1 -34.36 36.31 -13.49
CA MET A 1 -34.82 37.46 -12.66
C MET A 1 -33.86 37.55 -11.48
N LYS A 2 -33.29 38.71 -11.15
CA LYS A 2 -32.36 38.82 -10.00
C LYS A 2 -33.15 38.80 -8.69
N SER A 3 -32.88 37.82 -7.83
CA SER A 3 -33.38 37.81 -6.45
C SER A 3 -32.48 38.71 -5.59
N ASN A 4 -33.08 39.57 -4.78
CA ASN A 4 -32.37 40.29 -3.73
C ASN A 4 -32.65 39.58 -2.41
N ILE A 5 -31.60 39.19 -1.68
CA ILE A 5 -31.73 38.73 -0.29
C ILE A 5 -30.90 39.66 0.59
N LEU A 6 -31.59 40.40 1.46
CA LEU A 6 -30.97 41.11 2.58
C LEU A 6 -30.83 40.14 3.76
N HIS A 7 -29.68 40.15 4.42
CA HIS A 7 -29.56 39.72 5.81
C HIS A 7 -28.99 40.85 6.68
N LYS A 8 -29.48 40.91 7.93
CA LYS A 8 -29.02 41.84 8.97
C LYS A 8 -28.41 41.04 10.13
N SER A 9 -27.43 41.65 10.78
CA SER A 9 -26.49 41.07 11.73
C SER A 9 -27.09 40.42 13.00
N LEU A 10 -26.35 39.44 13.54
CA LEU A 10 -26.11 39.27 14.98
C LEU A 10 -24.68 38.76 15.26
N PHE A 11 -24.30 38.64 16.54
CA PHE A 11 -22.93 38.79 17.10
C PHE A 11 -22.89 38.04 18.46
N ILE A 12 -21.79 37.45 18.98
CA ILE A 12 -20.34 37.44 18.65
C ILE A 12 -19.79 36.01 18.87
N GLY A 13 -18.80 35.57 18.09
CA GLY A 13 -17.83 34.52 18.48
C GLY A 13 -16.41 35.00 18.16
N LEU A 14 -15.54 35.17 19.17
CA LEU A 14 -14.21 35.77 19.01
C LEU A 14 -13.13 34.71 19.23
N PHE A 15 -12.58 34.18 18.14
CA PHE A 15 -11.27 33.50 18.15
C PHE A 15 -10.38 34.06 17.03
N VAL A 16 -9.07 33.87 17.18
CA VAL A 16 -8.06 34.68 16.49
C VAL A 16 -7.77 34.14 15.11
N PHE A 17 -8.41 34.70 14.08
CA PHE A 17 -7.92 34.59 12.70
C PHE A 17 -6.59 35.33 12.57
N ILE A 18 -5.50 34.57 12.47
CA ILE A 18 -4.26 35.05 11.86
C ILE A 18 -4.51 35.13 10.34
N PHE A 19 -3.95 36.15 9.69
CA PHE A 19 -4.18 36.38 8.27
C PHE A 19 -3.58 35.26 7.41
N GLY A 20 -4.42 34.32 6.97
CA GLY A 20 -4.20 33.57 5.74
C GLY A 20 -4.25 34.56 4.57
N THR A 21 -3.09 35.00 4.11
CA THR A 21 -2.99 35.85 2.91
C THR A 21 -3.15 34.98 1.68
N SER A 22 -4.34 34.98 1.09
CA SER A 22 -4.63 34.35 -0.20
C SER A 22 -3.71 34.89 -1.29
N PHE A 23 -2.63 34.17 -1.58
CA PHE A 23 -1.66 34.50 -2.62
C PHE A 23 -2.15 33.98 -3.97
N LEU A 24 -3.01 34.74 -4.63
CA LEU A 24 -3.33 34.56 -6.05
C LEU A 24 -2.10 34.91 -6.92
N ASN A 25 -1.14 34.00 -7.01
CA ASN A 25 0.14 34.19 -7.70
C ASN A 25 0.09 33.77 -9.18
N ALA A 26 -0.76 34.45 -9.96
CA ALA A 26 -0.62 34.54 -11.42
C ALA A 26 -0.43 36.02 -11.82
N GLN A 27 0.65 36.63 -11.31
CA GLN A 27 0.83 38.09 -11.27
C GLN A 27 1.74 38.57 -12.41
N PHE A 28 1.14 38.84 -13.57
CA PHE A 28 1.84 39.25 -14.79
C PHE A 28 2.06 40.78 -14.88
N LEU A 29 3.32 41.21 -14.88
CA LEU A 29 3.71 42.61 -15.07
C LEU A 29 3.96 42.94 -16.55
N LEU A 30 3.14 43.83 -17.12
CA LEU A 30 3.35 44.36 -18.47
C LEU A 30 4.31 45.57 -18.44
N GLN A 31 5.53 45.41 -18.94
CA GLN A 31 6.47 46.53 -19.10
C GLN A 31 6.22 47.28 -20.41
N ALA A 32 6.04 48.61 -20.33
CA ALA A 32 6.10 49.50 -21.49
C ALA A 32 7.56 49.82 -21.87
N PRO A 33 7.94 49.80 -23.15
CA PRO A 33 9.34 49.93 -23.54
C PRO A 33 9.91 51.33 -23.28
N ASN A 34 11.19 51.38 -22.91
CA ASN A 34 11.96 52.62 -22.85
C ASN A 34 11.97 53.33 -24.21
N SER A 35 11.96 54.66 -24.18
CA SER A 35 11.72 55.53 -25.34
C SER A 35 12.72 55.32 -26.49
N GLY A 36 12.40 54.41 -27.42
CA GLY A 36 13.22 54.09 -28.57
C GLY A 36 12.91 52.75 -29.26
N ASP A 37 12.29 51.78 -28.58
CA ASP A 37 12.07 50.43 -29.14
C ASP A 37 10.64 49.90 -28.89
N GLU A 38 9.73 50.14 -29.82
CA GLU A 38 8.33 49.69 -29.73
C GLU A 38 8.13 48.17 -29.95
N SER A 39 9.22 47.40 -30.13
CA SER A 39 9.12 45.95 -30.38
C SER A 39 9.03 45.12 -29.10
N ASN A 40 9.77 45.51 -28.06
CA ASN A 40 10.06 44.68 -26.89
C ASN A 40 9.12 44.95 -25.70
N TYR A 41 7.90 44.40 -25.78
CA TYR A 41 7.05 44.22 -24.60
C TYR A 41 7.35 42.83 -24.03
N GLN A 42 7.82 42.79 -22.79
CA GLN A 42 8.09 41.55 -22.07
C GLN A 42 7.11 41.41 -20.91
N TRP A 43 6.61 40.18 -20.72
CA TRP A 43 5.94 39.77 -19.51
C TRP A 43 7.02 39.38 -18.49
N TYR A 44 6.87 39.87 -17.27
CA TYR A 44 7.66 39.43 -16.12
C TYR A 44 6.70 38.81 -15.12
N GLU A 45 7.09 37.69 -14.52
CA GLU A 45 6.50 37.28 -13.25
C GLU A 45 6.89 38.26 -12.16
N ALA A 46 5.95 38.62 -11.29
CA ALA A 46 6.21 39.52 -10.17
C ALA A 46 7.08 38.91 -9.04
N SER A 47 7.41 37.62 -9.15
CA SER A 47 8.21 36.83 -8.19
C SER A 47 9.70 37.22 -8.16
N ASP A 48 10.27 37.70 -9.27
CA ASP A 48 11.69 38.12 -9.34
C ASP A 48 11.91 39.52 -8.75
N LEU A 49 12.14 39.57 -7.42
CA LEU A 49 12.56 40.79 -6.71
C LEU A 49 13.99 41.25 -7.06
N GLY A 50 14.75 40.49 -7.83
CA GLY A 50 16.15 40.75 -8.20
C GLY A 50 16.32 41.62 -9.45
N THR A 51 15.38 41.57 -10.41
CA THR A 51 15.38 42.50 -11.55
C THR A 51 14.92 43.89 -11.13
N VAL A 52 15.89 44.82 -11.03
CA VAL A 52 15.66 46.20 -10.58
C VAL A 52 14.49 46.86 -11.31
N LEU A 53 13.36 47.00 -10.60
CA LEU A 53 12.20 47.81 -10.96
C LEU A 53 12.63 49.29 -11.06
N SER A 54 13.16 49.67 -12.22
CA SER A 54 13.48 51.06 -12.54
C SER A 54 12.20 51.90 -12.65
N THR A 55 12.34 53.22 -12.78
CA THR A 55 11.26 54.22 -12.70
C THR A 55 10.23 54.21 -13.85
N ALA A 56 9.95 53.06 -14.45
CA ALA A 56 8.92 52.87 -15.47
C ALA A 56 7.55 52.59 -14.81
N SER A 57 6.48 52.99 -15.50
CA SER A 57 5.10 52.79 -15.04
C SER A 57 4.60 51.41 -15.45
N PHE A 58 4.47 50.51 -14.49
CA PHE A 58 3.81 49.21 -14.65
C PHE A 58 2.29 49.35 -14.45
N TYR A 59 1.51 48.48 -15.07
CA TYR A 59 0.08 48.33 -14.83
C TYR A 59 -0.22 46.87 -14.50
N GLU A 60 -0.86 46.67 -13.35
CA GLU A 60 -1.28 45.36 -12.85
C GLU A 60 -2.74 45.13 -13.25
N ALA A 61 -3.01 43.99 -13.90
CA ALA A 61 -4.35 43.60 -14.33
C ALA A 61 -4.65 42.19 -13.79
N THR A 62 -5.71 42.08 -12.99
CA THR A 62 -6.09 40.85 -12.28
C THR A 62 -7.42 40.26 -12.74
N GLN A 63 -8.01 40.80 -13.81
CA GLN A 63 -9.29 40.36 -14.38
C GLN A 63 -9.30 40.56 -15.92
N PRO A 64 -10.06 39.77 -16.69
CA PRO A 64 -10.28 40.02 -18.10
C PRO A 64 -10.89 41.41 -18.38
N GLY A 65 -10.49 42.07 -19.46
CA GLY A 65 -10.96 43.43 -19.75
C GLY A 65 -10.24 44.15 -20.90
N VAL A 66 -10.78 45.32 -21.26
CA VAL A 66 -10.21 46.23 -22.27
C VAL A 66 -9.50 47.40 -21.59
N TYR A 67 -8.20 47.50 -21.83
CA TYR A 67 -7.28 48.47 -21.26
C TYR A 67 -6.74 49.42 -22.33
N PHE A 68 -6.43 50.66 -21.95
CA PHE A 68 -6.00 51.71 -22.87
C PHE A 68 -4.55 52.12 -22.61
N ALA A 69 -3.71 52.11 -23.64
CA ALA A 69 -2.34 52.58 -23.56
C ALA A 69 -2.15 53.94 -24.26
N THR A 70 -1.57 54.90 -23.55
CA THR A 70 -1.03 56.15 -24.09
C THR A 70 0.49 56.16 -23.98
N TYR A 71 1.13 57.03 -24.76
CA TYR A 71 2.57 57.29 -24.74
C TYR A 71 3.09 57.88 -23.40
N ASP A 72 2.22 58.14 -22.42
CA ASP A 72 2.56 58.73 -21.12
C ASP A 72 2.03 57.94 -19.89
N GLY A 73 1.48 56.74 -20.10
CA GLY A 73 1.02 55.87 -19.00
C GLY A 73 -0.24 56.36 -18.27
N THR A 74 -1.01 57.30 -18.84
CA THR A 74 -2.25 57.80 -18.21
C THR A 74 -3.53 57.23 -18.85
N LEU A 75 -4.41 56.68 -18.01
CA LEU A 75 -5.73 56.21 -18.42
C LEU A 75 -6.67 57.39 -18.75
N CYS A 76 -6.74 57.81 -20.02
CA CYS A 76 -8.00 58.24 -20.68
C CYS A 76 -7.84 58.71 -22.14
N GLY A 77 -8.71 58.20 -23.02
CA GLY A 77 -9.50 59.05 -23.92
C GLY A 77 -8.89 59.58 -25.23
N SER A 78 -9.45 59.12 -26.36
CA SER A 78 -9.41 59.72 -27.71
C SER A 78 -8.07 59.79 -28.48
N ASN A 79 -6.91 59.71 -27.82
CA ASN A 79 -5.58 59.72 -28.47
C ASN A 79 -4.72 58.49 -28.09
N ALA A 80 -5.34 57.33 -27.88
CA ALA A 80 -4.62 56.09 -27.59
C ALA A 80 -3.77 55.65 -28.81
N THR A 81 -2.54 55.21 -28.56
CA THR A 81 -1.66 54.64 -29.60
C THR A 81 -1.88 53.13 -29.79
N GLY A 82 -2.56 52.49 -28.84
CA GLY A 82 -3.07 51.13 -28.95
C GLY A 82 -4.05 50.77 -27.83
N TYR A 83 -4.74 49.65 -28.04
CA TYR A 83 -5.62 48.99 -27.08
C TYR A 83 -4.94 47.70 -26.61
N PHE A 84 -5.08 47.36 -25.34
CA PHE A 84 -4.73 46.04 -24.80
C PHE A 84 -6.01 45.35 -24.35
N ILE A 85 -6.17 44.09 -24.72
CA ILE A 85 -7.34 43.28 -24.41
C ILE A 85 -6.85 42.02 -23.74
N LEU A 86 -7.30 41.80 -22.50
CA LEU A 86 -7.16 40.53 -21.79
C LEU A 86 -8.49 39.78 -21.87
N THR A 87 -8.43 38.52 -22.27
CA THR A 87 -9.54 37.55 -22.33
C THR A 87 -9.12 36.30 -21.57
N ASP A 88 -10.04 35.34 -21.39
CA ASP A 88 -9.62 33.99 -21.00
C ASP A 88 -8.78 33.32 -22.10
N CYS A 89 -8.06 32.24 -21.80
CA CYS A 89 -7.47 31.33 -22.79
C CYS A 89 -8.46 30.27 -23.28
N VAL A 90 -9.47 29.92 -22.46
CA VAL A 90 -10.47 28.87 -22.71
C VAL A 90 -11.77 29.44 -23.29
N ALA A 91 -12.45 28.65 -24.13
CA ALA A 91 -13.72 29.05 -24.74
C ALA A 91 -14.88 28.93 -23.71
N PRO A 92 -15.90 29.81 -23.75
CA PRO A 92 -16.19 30.81 -24.78
C PRO A 92 -15.53 32.18 -24.55
N ASP A 93 -14.95 32.44 -23.38
CA ASP A 93 -14.51 33.77 -22.96
C ASP A 93 -13.11 34.16 -23.51
N ASN A 94 -12.56 33.33 -24.40
CA ASN A 94 -11.34 33.60 -25.17
C ASN A 94 -11.54 34.37 -26.48
N GLU A 95 -12.77 34.70 -26.88
CA GLU A 95 -13.06 35.50 -28.09
C GLU A 95 -13.30 36.99 -27.81
N VAL A 96 -12.80 37.87 -28.69
CA VAL A 96 -13.09 39.32 -28.66
C VAL A 96 -13.42 39.91 -30.02
N THR A 97 -14.44 40.78 -30.08
CA THR A 97 -14.81 41.55 -31.28
C THR A 97 -14.12 42.91 -31.33
N LEU A 98 -13.37 43.16 -32.40
CA LEU A 98 -12.63 44.41 -32.63
C LEU A 98 -13.48 45.45 -33.40
N ASP A 99 -14.48 46.05 -32.76
CA ASP A 99 -15.35 47.05 -33.41
C ASP A 99 -14.59 48.35 -33.75
N ILE A 100 -14.50 48.64 -35.05
CA ILE A 100 -13.94 49.88 -35.60
C ILE A 100 -14.96 50.65 -36.45
N THR A 101 -16.25 50.26 -36.46
CA THR A 101 -17.29 50.82 -37.34
C THR A 101 -17.39 52.34 -37.28
N ALA A 102 -17.31 52.91 -36.08
CA ALA A 102 -17.34 54.35 -35.84
C ALA A 102 -16.17 55.12 -36.48
N SER A 103 -15.06 54.44 -36.78
CA SER A 103 -13.82 55.02 -37.31
C SER A 103 -13.75 54.99 -38.85
N ILE A 104 -14.69 54.36 -39.55
CA ILE A 104 -14.62 54.12 -40.99
C ILE A 104 -15.37 55.19 -41.80
N PRO A 105 -14.70 56.02 -42.63
CA PRO A 105 -15.37 56.97 -43.49
C PRO A 105 -16.15 56.28 -44.62
N THR A 106 -17.38 56.73 -44.92
CA THR A 106 -18.23 56.16 -45.97
C THR A 106 -17.48 55.94 -47.30
N GLY A 107 -17.48 54.71 -47.81
CA GLY A 107 -16.77 54.36 -49.06
C GLY A 107 -15.27 54.18 -48.94
N ALA A 108 -14.73 54.00 -47.72
CA ALA A 108 -13.41 53.42 -47.50
C ALA A 108 -13.48 51.89 -47.46
N THR A 109 -12.35 51.22 -47.63
CA THR A 109 -12.16 49.78 -47.38
C THR A 109 -11.19 49.57 -46.22
N VAL A 110 -11.36 48.49 -45.47
CA VAL A 110 -10.43 48.10 -44.38
C VAL A 110 -9.67 46.83 -44.79
N SER A 111 -8.41 46.75 -44.37
CA SER A 111 -7.60 45.53 -44.34
C SER A 111 -6.87 45.43 -43.01
N TRP A 112 -6.70 44.23 -42.48
CA TRP A 112 -6.01 43.98 -41.21
C TRP A 112 -4.64 43.32 -41.41
N SER A 113 -3.71 43.60 -40.50
CA SER A 113 -2.43 42.90 -40.36
C SER A 113 -2.29 42.41 -38.90
N PRO A 114 -2.23 41.10 -38.64
CA PRO A 114 -2.44 39.99 -39.58
C PRO A 114 -3.87 39.96 -40.14
N THR A 115 -4.09 39.20 -41.20
CA THR A 115 -5.39 39.12 -41.89
C THR A 115 -6.42 38.41 -41.00
N VAL A 116 -7.56 39.07 -40.78
CA VAL A 116 -8.72 38.51 -40.04
C VAL A 116 -9.85 38.15 -41.00
N THR A 117 -10.67 37.17 -40.65
CA THR A 117 -11.84 36.74 -41.43
C THR A 117 -13.11 37.48 -40.99
N GLY A 118 -14.26 37.22 -41.63
CA GLY A 118 -15.54 37.84 -41.27
C GLY A 118 -15.67 39.32 -41.66
N ASP A 119 -16.54 40.04 -40.95
CA ASP A 119 -16.79 41.48 -41.17
C ASP A 119 -15.54 42.28 -40.79
N GLN A 120 -14.87 42.86 -41.78
CA GLN A 120 -13.65 43.66 -41.58
C GLN A 120 -13.85 44.93 -40.73
N THR A 121 -15.10 45.28 -40.40
CA THR A 121 -15.43 46.43 -39.54
C THR A 121 -15.68 46.03 -38.07
N GLN A 122 -15.97 44.76 -37.82
CA GLN A 122 -16.17 44.15 -36.49
C GLN A 122 -15.69 42.68 -36.49
N PRO A 123 -14.40 42.40 -36.78
CA PRO A 123 -13.92 41.02 -36.78
C PRO A 123 -13.83 40.50 -35.35
N THR A 124 -14.30 39.28 -35.13
CA THR A 124 -14.00 38.53 -33.90
C THR A 124 -12.68 37.81 -34.08
N VAL A 125 -11.83 37.86 -33.05
CA VAL A 125 -10.57 37.14 -32.98
C VAL A 125 -10.54 36.33 -31.69
N THR A 126 -10.17 35.05 -31.80
CA THR A 126 -9.86 34.21 -30.65
C THR A 126 -8.47 34.60 -30.15
N SER A 127 -8.35 34.81 -28.85
CA SER A 127 -7.06 34.98 -28.19
C SER A 127 -6.27 33.68 -28.16
N THR A 128 -4.97 33.79 -27.91
CA THR A 128 -4.03 32.67 -27.85
C THR A 128 -2.97 32.97 -26.80
N PRO A 129 -2.26 31.95 -26.28
CA PRO A 129 -1.11 32.16 -25.39
C PRO A 129 -0.01 33.04 -26.00
N THR A 130 0.10 33.06 -27.34
CA THR A 130 0.94 34.03 -28.05
C THR A 130 0.26 35.39 -28.14
N VAL A 131 0.97 36.44 -27.72
CA VAL A 131 0.51 37.84 -27.81
C VAL A 131 0.32 38.25 -29.27
N MET A 132 -0.94 38.45 -29.68
CA MET A 132 -1.28 38.83 -31.05
C MET A 132 -1.53 40.34 -31.18
N ARG A 133 -1.01 40.97 -32.24
CA ARG A 133 -1.16 42.40 -32.50
C ARG A 133 -1.85 42.63 -33.84
N TYR A 134 -3.04 43.23 -33.82
CA TYR A 134 -3.88 43.50 -34.98
C TYR A 134 -3.92 45.00 -35.29
N THR A 135 -3.47 45.39 -36.48
CA THR A 135 -3.54 46.77 -36.98
C THR A 135 -4.50 46.85 -38.16
N ALA A 136 -5.50 47.72 -38.08
CA ALA A 136 -6.43 48.00 -39.17
C ALA A 136 -5.92 49.17 -40.05
N THR A 137 -5.80 48.94 -41.35
CA THR A 137 -5.50 49.98 -42.35
C THR A 137 -6.77 50.36 -43.12
N ILE A 138 -7.16 51.63 -43.04
CA ILE A 138 -8.24 52.22 -43.83
C ILE A 138 -7.67 52.74 -45.14
N SER A 139 -8.24 52.35 -46.28
CA SER A 139 -7.89 52.85 -47.61
C SER A 139 -9.06 53.59 -48.26
N LYS A 140 -8.82 54.80 -48.77
CA LYS A 140 -9.83 55.59 -49.49
C LYS A 140 -9.19 56.49 -50.56
N ALA A 141 -9.66 56.35 -51.79
CA ALA A 141 -9.22 57.13 -52.96
C ALA A 141 -7.68 57.19 -53.14
N GLY A 142 -6.99 56.08 -52.84
CA GLY A 142 -5.54 55.96 -52.99
C GLY A 142 -4.70 56.46 -51.80
N ASN A 143 -5.33 56.93 -50.72
CA ASN A 143 -4.65 57.26 -49.47
C ASN A 143 -4.97 56.17 -48.43
N THR A 144 -3.96 55.82 -47.62
CA THR A 144 -4.07 54.85 -46.53
C THR A 144 -3.79 55.53 -45.18
N SER A 145 -4.49 55.10 -44.14
CA SER A 145 -4.24 55.47 -42.74
C SER A 145 -4.38 54.25 -41.86
N GLU A 146 -3.46 54.06 -40.93
CA GLU A 146 -3.59 53.04 -39.89
C GLU A 146 -4.43 53.58 -38.72
N LEU A 147 -5.19 52.70 -38.08
CA LEU A 147 -5.82 52.92 -36.78
C LEU A 147 -4.87 52.47 -35.65
N PRO A 148 -5.13 52.86 -34.38
CA PRO A 148 -4.41 52.31 -33.24
C PRO A 148 -4.44 50.77 -33.22
N ARG A 149 -3.32 50.15 -32.82
CA ARG A 149 -3.17 48.69 -32.77
C ARG A 149 -4.03 48.08 -31.66
N PHE A 150 -4.57 46.89 -31.86
CA PHE A 150 -5.16 46.05 -30.81
C PHE A 150 -4.17 44.94 -30.44
N THR A 151 -3.71 44.91 -29.20
CA THR A 151 -2.95 43.78 -28.64
C THR A 151 -3.94 42.89 -27.89
N VAL A 152 -4.11 41.65 -28.33
CA VAL A 152 -4.97 40.65 -27.69
C VAL A 152 -4.07 39.62 -27.01
N VAL A 153 -4.40 39.30 -25.77
CA VAL A 153 -3.66 38.40 -24.88
C VAL A 153 -4.68 37.58 -24.12
N CYS A 154 -4.45 36.27 -24.00
CA CYS A 154 -5.21 35.45 -23.07
C CYS A 154 -4.52 35.40 -21.70
N MET A 155 -5.31 35.37 -20.63
CA MET A 155 -4.84 35.04 -19.29
C MET A 155 -5.41 33.67 -18.92
N SER A 156 -4.55 32.77 -18.44
CA SER A 156 -4.99 31.50 -17.88
C SER A 156 -5.61 31.74 -16.50
N GLN A 157 -6.74 31.09 -16.22
CA GLN A 157 -7.36 31.06 -14.90
C GLN A 157 -7.23 29.66 -14.32
N ALA A 158 -6.83 29.56 -13.05
CA ALA A 158 -6.86 28.31 -12.30
C ALA A 158 -8.31 27.98 -11.88
N GLY A 159 -8.54 26.73 -11.46
CA GLY A 159 -9.80 26.34 -10.84
C GLY A 159 -10.08 27.12 -9.55
N ILE A 160 -11.33 27.17 -9.13
CA ILE A 160 -11.75 27.71 -7.84
C ILE A 160 -11.88 26.53 -6.89
N LEU A 161 -10.80 26.28 -6.15
CA LEU A 161 -10.75 25.22 -5.14
C LEU A 161 -11.30 25.72 -3.79
N VAL A 162 -11.89 24.83 -2.99
CA VAL A 162 -12.49 25.13 -1.68
C VAL A 162 -12.05 24.11 -0.63
N ASP A 163 -11.70 24.59 0.57
CA ASP A 163 -11.24 23.71 1.66
C ASP A 163 -12.27 22.61 2.00
N ASP A 164 -11.77 21.39 2.19
CA ASP A 164 -12.53 20.18 2.41
C ASP A 164 -12.48 19.71 3.87
N LEU A 165 -13.48 18.93 4.27
CA LEU A 165 -13.54 18.27 5.57
C LEU A 165 -14.09 16.86 5.38
N ILE A 166 -13.29 15.87 5.78
CA ILE A 166 -13.68 14.46 5.85
C ILE A 166 -13.50 13.92 7.27
N THR A 167 -14.10 12.76 7.50
CA THR A 167 -13.99 11.99 8.74
C THR A 167 -13.81 10.53 8.32
N VAL A 168 -12.89 9.84 8.99
CA VAL A 168 -12.55 8.43 8.79
C VAL A 168 -12.25 7.83 10.17
N ASN A 169 -12.34 6.52 10.35
CA ASN A 169 -11.79 5.90 11.56
C ASN A 169 -10.26 5.76 11.38
N GLU A 170 -9.52 5.54 12.46
CA GLU A 170 -8.15 5.02 12.32
C GLU A 170 -8.15 3.65 11.63
N ASP A 171 -7.00 3.30 11.04
CA ASP A 171 -6.72 2.11 10.22
C ASP A 171 -7.61 1.89 8.97
N GLU A 172 -8.67 2.70 8.80
CA GLU A 172 -9.49 2.73 7.59
C GLU A 172 -8.97 3.74 6.56
N SER A 173 -8.83 3.30 5.31
CA SER A 173 -8.53 4.18 4.17
C SER A 173 -9.81 4.78 3.56
N ILE A 174 -9.76 6.06 3.16
CA ILE A 174 -10.92 6.78 2.58
C ILE A 174 -10.59 7.48 1.26
N VAL A 175 -11.48 7.32 0.27
CA VAL A 175 -11.47 8.12 -0.96
C VAL A 175 -12.00 9.53 -0.66
N VAL A 176 -11.14 10.53 -0.81
CA VAL A 176 -11.41 11.93 -0.49
C VAL A 176 -12.13 12.62 -1.66
N PRO A 177 -13.37 13.13 -1.50
CA PRO A 177 -14.15 13.72 -2.58
C PRO A 177 -13.76 15.18 -2.85
N ILE A 178 -12.48 15.46 -3.08
CA ILE A 178 -11.89 16.81 -3.18
C ILE A 178 -12.51 17.75 -4.23
N PHE A 179 -13.30 17.22 -5.19
CA PHE A 179 -13.91 18.02 -6.25
C PHE A 179 -15.41 18.33 -6.05
N ASP A 180 -16.04 17.84 -4.98
CA ASP A 180 -17.51 17.94 -4.78
C ASP A 180 -17.99 19.38 -4.49
N ASN A 181 -17.12 20.22 -3.94
CA ASN A 181 -17.38 21.62 -3.55
C ASN A 181 -16.79 22.65 -4.56
N ASP A 182 -16.01 22.16 -5.53
CA ASP A 182 -15.15 22.94 -6.42
C ASP A 182 -15.83 23.46 -7.68
N SER A 183 -15.15 24.36 -8.40
CA SER A 183 -15.64 24.87 -9.68
C SER A 183 -14.54 25.34 -10.65
N ASP A 184 -14.89 25.42 -11.93
CA ASP A 184 -14.00 25.84 -13.03
C ASP A 184 -12.70 24.99 -13.15
N LEU A 185 -12.76 23.72 -12.75
CA LEU A 185 -11.66 22.75 -12.84
C LEU A 185 -11.17 22.57 -14.29
N PRO A 186 -9.84 22.50 -14.52
CA PRO A 186 -9.26 22.34 -15.85
C PRO A 186 -9.27 20.87 -16.31
N THR A 187 -9.76 20.60 -17.53
CA THR A 187 -9.70 19.27 -18.17
C THR A 187 -8.39 19.02 -18.95
N ASP A 188 -7.31 19.71 -18.56
CA ASP A 188 -5.96 19.64 -19.14
C ASP A 188 -5.00 20.29 -18.13
N GLY A 189 -4.29 19.48 -17.35
CA GLY A 189 -3.64 19.90 -16.11
C GLY A 189 -3.01 18.76 -15.30
N THR A 190 -2.76 19.01 -14.03
CA THR A 190 -2.19 18.07 -13.06
C THR A 190 -2.77 18.32 -11.66
N LEU A 191 -3.08 17.25 -10.94
CA LEU A 191 -3.28 17.24 -9.49
C LEU A 191 -1.95 16.93 -8.78
N THR A 192 -1.68 17.58 -7.65
CA THR A 192 -0.57 17.25 -6.74
C THR A 192 -1.00 17.52 -5.30
N THR A 193 -0.61 16.67 -4.37
CA THR A 193 -0.83 16.85 -2.93
C THR A 193 0.47 17.17 -2.18
N THR A 194 0.35 17.63 -0.94
CA THR A 194 1.41 17.53 0.07
C THR A 194 1.22 16.26 0.89
N ASP A 195 2.31 15.74 1.44
CA ASP A 195 2.23 14.68 2.44
C ASP A 195 1.53 15.23 3.73
N PRO A 196 0.61 14.47 4.35
CA PRO A 196 0.04 14.78 5.67
C PRO A 196 1.09 14.69 6.79
N ALA A 197 0.68 14.91 8.04
CA ALA A 197 1.59 14.79 9.18
C ALA A 197 1.54 13.41 9.86
N ASN A 198 0.40 12.72 9.80
CA ASN A 198 0.21 11.41 10.40
C ASN A 198 -0.67 10.56 9.45
N GLY A 199 -0.09 10.17 8.32
CA GLY A 199 -0.78 9.46 7.25
C GLY A 199 -0.14 9.66 5.87
N SER A 200 -0.68 8.94 4.90
CA SER A 200 -0.22 8.93 3.51
C SER A 200 -1.33 9.28 2.51
N ILE A 201 -0.93 9.62 1.28
CA ILE A 201 -1.83 9.96 0.17
C ILE A 201 -1.46 9.16 -1.07
N ALA A 202 -2.42 8.41 -1.61
CA ALA A 202 -2.34 7.81 -2.93
C ALA A 202 -3.17 8.59 -3.95
N ILE A 203 -2.62 8.80 -5.15
CA ILE A 203 -3.35 9.39 -6.29
C ILE A 203 -3.41 8.35 -7.42
N ASP A 204 -4.61 7.84 -7.71
CA ASP A 204 -4.88 7.11 -8.94
C ASP A 204 -5.33 8.10 -10.02
N ASN A 205 -4.64 8.12 -11.16
CA ASN A 205 -4.98 8.98 -12.29
C ASN A 205 -5.95 8.34 -13.28
N ASN A 206 -6.54 7.18 -12.98
CA ASN A 206 -7.53 6.48 -13.83
C ASN A 206 -7.07 6.23 -15.29
N GLY A 207 -5.76 6.28 -15.54
CA GLY A 207 -5.15 6.20 -16.88
C GLY A 207 -5.15 7.51 -17.70
N THR A 208 -5.57 8.63 -17.12
CA THR A 208 -5.78 9.94 -17.75
C THR A 208 -4.81 11.00 -17.23
N ALA A 209 -3.51 10.69 -17.16
CA ALA A 209 -2.40 11.48 -16.57
C ALA A 209 -2.19 12.98 -16.95
N ASN A 210 -3.10 13.64 -17.66
CA ASN A 210 -3.17 15.11 -17.80
C ASN A 210 -4.60 15.67 -17.66
N ASP A 211 -5.59 14.90 -17.18
CA ASP A 211 -6.96 15.36 -16.93
C ASP A 211 -7.28 15.17 -15.44
N PRO A 212 -7.04 16.19 -14.59
CA PRO A 212 -7.22 16.04 -13.14
C PRO A 212 -8.69 15.95 -12.72
N THR A 213 -9.65 15.86 -13.66
CA THR A 213 -11.08 15.83 -13.34
C THR A 213 -11.63 14.43 -13.08
N ASP A 214 -10.84 13.37 -13.32
CA ASP A 214 -11.13 11.99 -12.92
C ASP A 214 -10.03 11.31 -12.09
N ASP A 215 -9.03 12.07 -11.62
CA ASP A 215 -8.07 11.63 -10.59
C ASP A 215 -8.81 11.31 -9.27
N ILE A 216 -8.40 10.22 -8.60
CA ILE A 216 -8.93 9.75 -7.31
C ILE A 216 -7.84 9.93 -6.25
N VAL A 217 -8.18 10.59 -5.14
CA VAL A 217 -7.30 10.74 -3.97
C VAL A 217 -7.78 9.82 -2.86
N THR A 218 -6.89 8.99 -2.33
CA THR A 218 -7.12 8.18 -1.12
C THR A 218 -6.23 8.69 -0.01
N TYR A 219 -6.78 8.86 1.19
CA TYR A 219 -6.05 9.09 2.43
C TYR A 219 -6.09 7.82 3.27
N THR A 220 -4.95 7.51 3.86
CA THR A 220 -4.75 6.42 4.83
C THR A 220 -4.05 7.05 6.03
N PRO A 221 -4.61 7.01 7.25
CA PRO A 221 -3.91 7.48 8.45
C PRO A 221 -2.65 6.62 8.69
N ASP A 222 -1.73 7.12 9.51
CA ASP A 222 -0.71 6.23 10.09
C ASP A 222 -1.42 5.27 11.08
N ALA A 223 -0.86 4.07 11.31
CA ALA A 223 -1.42 3.12 12.26
C ALA A 223 -1.53 3.73 13.67
N ASP A 224 -2.59 3.36 14.39
CA ASP A 224 -2.92 3.85 15.75
C ASP A 224 -3.03 5.40 15.85
N TYR A 225 -3.21 6.10 14.73
CA TYR A 225 -3.33 7.55 14.72
C TYR A 225 -4.78 8.03 14.68
N ASN A 226 -5.24 8.59 15.80
CA ASN A 226 -6.43 9.42 15.85
C ASN A 226 -6.18 10.94 15.98
N GLY A 227 -7.20 11.69 15.61
CA GLY A 227 -7.25 13.14 15.73
C GLY A 227 -7.21 13.88 14.40
N ALA A 228 -6.75 15.13 14.45
CA ALA A 228 -6.90 16.07 13.33
C ALA A 228 -5.62 16.18 12.49
N ASP A 229 -5.69 15.71 11.24
CA ASP A 229 -4.63 15.84 10.24
C ASP A 229 -5.06 16.75 9.06
N THR A 230 -4.10 17.18 8.25
CA THR A 230 -4.33 18.07 7.11
C THR A 230 -3.33 17.85 5.98
N PHE A 231 -3.82 17.89 4.74
CA PHE A 231 -2.97 18.01 3.55
C PHE A 231 -3.51 19.06 2.58
N ASP A 232 -2.64 19.70 1.81
CA ASP A 232 -3.03 20.60 0.73
C ASP A 232 -3.08 19.83 -0.59
N TYR A 233 -4.12 20.07 -1.41
CA TYR A 233 -4.13 19.67 -2.82
C TYR A 233 -4.05 20.90 -3.73
N THR A 234 -3.32 20.76 -4.82
CA THR A 234 -3.07 21.80 -5.81
C THR A 234 -3.44 21.30 -7.19
N VAL A 235 -4.33 22.02 -7.87
CA VAL A 235 -4.71 21.76 -9.26
C VAL A 235 -4.11 22.85 -10.14
N CYS A 236 -3.23 22.44 -11.05
CA CYS A 236 -2.64 23.29 -12.08
C CYS A 236 -3.23 22.96 -13.44
N ASN A 237 -3.49 23.97 -14.28
CA ASN A 237 -3.81 23.74 -15.70
C ASN A 237 -2.55 23.70 -16.58
N ALA A 238 -2.68 23.23 -17.81
CA ALA A 238 -1.59 23.11 -18.80
C ALA A 238 -0.86 24.42 -19.16
N PHE A 239 -1.35 25.59 -18.71
CA PHE A 239 -0.68 26.88 -18.84
C PHE A 239 0.03 27.34 -17.56
N GLY A 240 0.07 26.51 -16.51
CA GLY A 240 0.74 26.80 -15.24
C GLY A 240 -0.03 27.75 -14.31
N ALA A 241 -1.34 27.95 -14.52
CA ALA A 241 -2.18 28.60 -13.51
C ALA A 241 -2.67 27.55 -12.51
N CYS A 242 -2.31 27.73 -11.25
CA CYS A 242 -2.61 26.80 -10.16
C CYS A 242 -3.46 27.45 -9.07
N SER A 243 -4.27 26.64 -8.41
CA SER A 243 -4.95 26.94 -7.15
C SER A 243 -4.67 25.82 -6.15
N THR A 244 -4.79 26.14 -4.86
CA THR A 244 -4.56 25.22 -3.74
C THR A 244 -5.70 25.36 -2.74
N ALA A 245 -6.15 24.24 -2.18
CA ALA A 245 -7.09 24.17 -1.05
C ALA A 245 -6.60 23.12 -0.05
N THR A 246 -7.07 23.22 1.19
CA THR A 246 -6.66 22.32 2.29
C THR A 246 -7.78 21.30 2.56
N VAL A 247 -7.44 20.02 2.61
CA VAL A 247 -8.28 18.99 3.21
C VAL A 247 -7.98 18.92 4.70
N THR A 248 -9.01 19.02 5.53
CA THR A 248 -8.94 18.66 6.96
C THR A 248 -9.51 17.26 7.14
N VAL A 249 -8.79 16.40 7.84
CA VAL A 249 -9.23 15.05 8.23
C VAL A 249 -9.46 15.02 9.73
N ASP A 250 -10.59 14.46 10.14
CA ASP A 250 -10.94 14.14 11.52
C ASP A 250 -10.90 12.62 11.63
N VAL A 251 -9.76 12.06 12.06
CA VAL A 251 -9.58 10.62 12.27
C VAL A 251 -10.16 10.26 13.63
N LEU A 252 -11.14 9.35 13.64
CA LEU A 252 -11.88 8.94 14.82
C LEU A 252 -11.20 7.74 15.48
N PRO A 253 -11.12 7.72 16.82
CA PRO A 253 -10.68 6.54 17.53
C PRO A 253 -11.59 5.33 17.26
N ILE A 254 -10.97 4.16 17.08
CA ILE A 254 -11.54 2.85 17.37
C ILE A 254 -11.25 2.57 18.87
N VAL A 255 -11.68 1.43 19.41
CA VAL A 255 -11.35 1.03 20.79
C VAL A 255 -10.49 -0.20 20.70
N ASP A 256 -9.33 -0.18 21.35
CA ASP A 256 -8.32 -1.22 21.21
C ASP A 256 -8.11 -1.86 22.58
N ALA A 257 -8.76 -3.02 22.74
CA ALA A 257 -8.54 -3.91 23.87
C ALA A 257 -7.31 -4.78 23.57
N LEU A 258 -6.44 -4.99 24.55
CA LEU A 258 -5.22 -5.80 24.46
C LEU A 258 -5.23 -6.89 25.53
N ASP A 259 -4.63 -8.03 25.21
CA ASP A 259 -4.64 -9.19 26.11
C ASP A 259 -3.89 -8.91 27.42
N ASP A 260 -4.47 -9.40 28.52
CA ASP A 260 -4.05 -9.17 29.90
C ASP A 260 -3.56 -10.45 30.56
N SER A 261 -2.68 -10.29 31.55
CA SER A 261 -2.28 -11.39 32.42
C SER A 261 -2.25 -11.01 33.90
N VAL A 262 -2.54 -11.99 34.76
CA VAL A 262 -2.52 -11.81 36.21
C VAL A 262 -2.31 -13.12 36.96
N ALA A 263 -1.45 -13.09 37.99
CA ALA A 263 -1.24 -14.23 38.90
C ALA A 263 -1.95 -14.03 40.25
N THR A 264 -2.36 -15.13 40.88
CA THR A 264 -2.84 -15.13 42.26
C THR A 264 -2.63 -16.49 42.96
N ASP A 265 -2.38 -16.50 44.27
CA ASP A 265 -2.29 -17.76 45.01
C ASP A 265 -3.64 -18.50 45.05
N GLN A 266 -3.60 -19.83 45.14
CA GLN A 266 -4.75 -20.68 45.45
C GLN A 266 -5.65 -20.11 46.58
N ASP A 267 -6.97 -20.17 46.36
CA ASP A 267 -8.02 -19.65 47.25
C ASP A 267 -8.01 -18.11 47.46
N ILE A 268 -7.17 -17.33 46.75
CA ILE A 268 -7.09 -15.86 46.87
C ILE A 268 -7.90 -15.15 45.77
N THR A 269 -8.62 -14.09 46.18
CA THR A 269 -9.34 -13.17 45.28
C THR A 269 -8.38 -12.07 44.82
N VAL A 270 -8.36 -11.79 43.51
CA VAL A 270 -7.60 -10.69 42.89
C VAL A 270 -8.54 -9.68 42.22
N ASP A 271 -8.14 -8.41 42.19
CA ASP A 271 -8.76 -7.36 41.39
C ASP A 271 -7.84 -7.10 40.18
N ILE A 272 -8.40 -7.21 38.97
CA ILE A 272 -7.73 -7.16 37.65
C ILE A 272 -8.07 -5.83 36.99
N ASP A 273 -7.04 -5.06 36.66
CA ASP A 273 -7.10 -3.72 36.05
C ASP A 273 -6.93 -3.83 34.53
N MET A 274 -7.88 -4.51 33.86
CA MET A 274 -7.82 -4.94 32.45
C MET A 274 -7.78 -3.81 31.40
N LEU A 275 -7.67 -2.56 31.86
CA LEU A 275 -7.70 -1.35 31.02
C LEU A 275 -6.34 -0.63 31.07
N ALA A 276 -5.29 -1.31 31.54
CA ALA A 276 -4.01 -0.70 31.89
C ALA A 276 -3.06 -0.61 30.68
N ASN A 277 -3.17 -1.57 29.76
CA ASN A 277 -2.50 -1.69 28.46
C ASN A 277 -3.36 -1.14 27.30
N ASP A 278 -4.69 -1.28 27.38
CA ASP A 278 -5.67 -0.79 26.41
C ASP A 278 -5.48 0.67 25.94
N ASN A 279 -5.83 0.89 24.66
CA ASN A 279 -5.83 2.21 24.05
C ASN A 279 -7.26 2.70 23.67
N ASP A 280 -7.39 4.03 23.53
CA ASP A 280 -8.59 4.74 23.09
C ASP A 280 -9.93 4.39 23.77
N LEU A 281 -9.82 3.97 25.02
CA LEU A 281 -10.89 3.65 25.95
C LEU A 281 -12.05 4.68 25.96
N PRO A 282 -13.28 4.26 25.59
CA PRO A 282 -14.39 5.18 25.42
C PRO A 282 -14.97 5.63 26.78
N THR A 283 -15.08 6.94 27.01
CA THR A 283 -15.77 7.49 28.21
C THR A 283 -17.31 7.35 28.21
N THR A 284 -17.88 6.69 27.19
CA THR A 284 -19.27 6.24 27.17
C THR A 284 -19.38 4.96 26.38
N GLY A 285 -19.84 3.86 26.99
CA GLY A 285 -19.78 2.54 26.38
C GLY A 285 -20.31 1.44 27.29
N THR A 286 -19.87 0.20 27.04
CA THR A 286 -20.12 -0.98 27.88
C THR A 286 -18.97 -1.97 27.79
N ILE A 287 -18.57 -2.56 28.92
CA ILE A 287 -17.81 -3.82 28.95
C ILE A 287 -18.78 -5.00 29.05
N THR A 288 -18.50 -6.08 28.33
CA THR A 288 -19.12 -7.40 28.54
C THR A 288 -18.04 -8.46 28.64
N THR A 289 -18.24 -9.48 29.47
CA THR A 289 -17.25 -10.54 29.71
C THR A 289 -17.86 -11.92 29.47
N THR A 290 -17.03 -12.92 29.17
CA THR A 290 -17.41 -14.33 29.26
C THR A 290 -17.40 -14.79 30.73
N SER A 291 -17.24 -16.08 30.97
CA SER A 291 -17.15 -16.64 32.33
C SER A 291 -16.07 -17.71 32.34
N PRO A 292 -15.05 -17.58 33.20
CA PRO A 292 -13.95 -18.53 33.26
C PRO A 292 -14.44 -19.94 33.61
N ALA A 293 -13.63 -20.94 33.29
CA ALA A 293 -13.93 -22.34 33.54
C ALA A 293 -13.80 -22.67 35.03
N ASN A 294 -12.73 -22.17 35.66
CA ASN A 294 -12.29 -22.56 36.99
C ASN A 294 -12.46 -21.47 38.06
N GLY A 295 -13.08 -20.33 37.73
CA GLY A 295 -13.32 -19.25 38.69
C GLY A 295 -14.71 -18.64 38.68
N THR A 296 -14.86 -17.51 39.37
CA THR A 296 -16.02 -16.63 39.28
C THR A 296 -15.59 -15.17 39.29
N ILE A 297 -16.22 -14.37 38.42
CA ILE A 297 -15.92 -12.94 38.30
C ILE A 297 -17.04 -12.02 38.79
N PHE A 298 -16.65 -10.79 39.12
CA PHE A 298 -17.53 -9.66 39.32
C PHE A 298 -16.95 -8.42 38.63
N LEU A 299 -17.54 -8.02 37.49
CA LEU A 299 -17.28 -6.72 36.87
C LEU A 299 -17.81 -5.61 37.80
N ASN A 300 -16.92 -4.72 38.20
CA ASN A 300 -17.17 -3.64 39.14
C ASN A 300 -17.20 -2.30 38.41
N ASP A 301 -18.40 -1.71 38.30
CA ASP A 301 -18.65 -0.50 37.51
C ASP A 301 -18.15 0.81 38.13
N ASN A 302 -17.33 0.75 39.19
CA ASN A 302 -16.92 1.81 40.14
C ASN A 302 -18.04 2.80 40.62
N GLY A 303 -19.31 2.51 40.33
CA GLY A 303 -20.45 3.43 40.44
C GLY A 303 -20.67 4.39 39.25
N THR A 304 -19.96 4.20 38.14
CA THR A 304 -19.87 5.02 36.92
C THR A 304 -20.71 4.51 35.73
N ALA A 305 -21.36 3.34 35.85
CA ALA A 305 -22.46 2.82 35.01
C ALA A 305 -22.65 3.44 33.59
N GLY A 306 -21.96 2.86 32.60
CA GLY A 306 -22.03 3.26 31.18
C GLY A 306 -20.88 4.16 30.73
N ASP A 307 -19.86 4.30 31.57
CA ASP A 307 -18.54 4.87 31.31
C ASP A 307 -17.56 3.75 31.69
N PRO A 308 -17.04 2.97 30.72
CA PRO A 308 -16.17 1.82 31.02
C PRO A 308 -14.75 2.22 31.44
N SER A 309 -14.36 3.49 31.33
CA SER A 309 -12.97 3.95 31.52
C SER A 309 -12.40 3.89 32.94
N ASP A 310 -13.18 3.39 33.92
CA ASP A 310 -12.71 3.08 35.27
C ASP A 310 -13.35 1.80 35.88
N ASP A 311 -13.86 0.91 35.02
CA ASP A 311 -14.37 -0.41 35.39
C ASP A 311 -13.19 -1.40 35.63
N PHE A 312 -13.39 -2.42 36.48
CA PHE A 312 -12.38 -3.48 36.71
C PHE A 312 -13.04 -4.82 37.08
N ILE A 313 -12.34 -5.95 36.95
CA ILE A 313 -12.86 -7.28 37.31
C ILE A 313 -12.31 -7.71 38.68
N THR A 314 -13.17 -8.18 39.57
CA THR A 314 -12.72 -9.01 40.70
C THR A 314 -12.85 -10.48 40.31
N TYR A 315 -11.74 -11.23 40.23
CA TYR A 315 -11.70 -12.67 40.02
C TYR A 315 -11.58 -13.43 41.35
N THR A 316 -12.19 -14.60 41.45
CA THR A 316 -12.05 -15.51 42.60
C THR A 316 -12.00 -16.95 42.09
N PRO A 317 -10.86 -17.67 42.29
CA PRO A 317 -10.72 -19.06 41.88
C PRO A 317 -11.76 -19.97 42.52
N THR A 318 -12.02 -21.11 41.90
CA THR A 318 -12.70 -22.24 42.54
C THR A 318 -11.83 -22.76 43.68
N ALA A 319 -12.46 -23.14 44.79
CA ALA A 319 -11.72 -23.47 46.00
C ALA A 319 -10.86 -24.73 45.80
N GLY A 320 -9.54 -24.57 45.90
CA GLY A 320 -8.53 -25.59 45.64
C GLY A 320 -8.07 -25.76 44.18
N PHE A 321 -8.47 -24.87 43.27
CA PHE A 321 -7.97 -24.84 41.88
C PHE A 321 -6.52 -24.32 41.81
N LEU A 322 -5.80 -24.73 40.78
CA LEU A 322 -4.41 -24.39 40.42
C LEU A 322 -4.25 -24.41 38.90
N GLY A 323 -3.23 -23.73 38.37
CA GLY A 323 -2.98 -23.63 36.92
C GLY A 323 -3.79 -22.53 36.25
N SER A 324 -3.90 -22.60 34.92
CA SER A 324 -4.44 -21.53 34.07
C SER A 324 -5.98 -21.51 33.96
N ASP A 325 -6.55 -20.30 33.97
CA ASP A 325 -7.98 -20.04 33.74
C ASP A 325 -8.11 -18.76 32.91
N SER A 326 -9.03 -18.71 31.95
CA SER A 326 -9.11 -17.57 31.02
C SER A 326 -10.53 -17.01 30.92
N LEU A 327 -10.62 -15.73 30.54
CA LEU A 327 -11.87 -15.10 30.14
C LEU A 327 -11.61 -13.97 29.15
N ASP A 328 -12.51 -13.82 28.21
CA ASP A 328 -12.54 -12.73 27.24
C ASP A 328 -13.45 -11.58 27.70
N TYR A 329 -13.01 -10.36 27.46
CA TYR A 329 -13.77 -9.13 27.66
C TYR A 329 -13.87 -8.35 26.35
N THR A 330 -15.05 -7.78 26.10
CA THR A 330 -15.33 -6.92 24.95
C THR A 330 -15.67 -5.53 25.44
N ILE A 331 -14.91 -4.53 25.03
CA ILE A 331 -15.25 -3.12 25.21
C ILE A 331 -15.98 -2.63 23.97
N CYS A 332 -17.11 -1.95 24.16
CA CYS A 332 -17.83 -1.27 23.08
C CYS A 332 -18.04 0.22 23.40
N ASP A 333 -17.86 1.07 22.40
CA ASP A 333 -18.13 2.50 22.48
C ASP A 333 -19.63 2.85 22.41
N GLY A 334 -19.95 4.14 22.45
CA GLY A 334 -21.32 4.64 22.38
C GLY A 334 -21.97 4.58 20.99
N VAL A 335 -21.23 4.23 19.94
CA VAL A 335 -21.64 4.20 18.53
C VAL A 335 -21.83 2.76 18.03
N GLY A 336 -21.10 1.80 18.60
CA GLY A 336 -21.13 0.37 18.28
C GLY A 336 -19.81 -0.19 17.75
N ASN A 337 -18.70 0.54 17.85
CA ASN A 337 -17.35 0.02 17.65
C ASN A 337 -16.97 -0.81 18.87
N CYS A 338 -16.34 -1.97 18.69
CA CYS A 338 -15.93 -2.84 19.79
C CYS A 338 -14.63 -3.58 19.46
N SER A 339 -13.77 -3.78 20.46
CA SER A 339 -12.67 -4.74 20.44
C SER A 339 -12.83 -5.74 21.59
N THR A 340 -12.18 -6.90 21.49
CA THR A 340 -12.22 -8.02 22.43
C THR A 340 -10.81 -8.53 22.65
N ALA A 341 -10.49 -8.78 23.91
CA ALA A 341 -9.20 -9.29 24.37
C ALA A 341 -9.41 -10.36 25.46
N THR A 342 -8.39 -11.17 25.68
CA THR A 342 -8.35 -12.27 26.64
C THR A 342 -7.63 -11.84 27.92
N ILE A 343 -8.09 -12.34 29.07
CA ILE A 343 -7.37 -12.25 30.34
C ILE A 343 -6.94 -13.66 30.73
N THR A 344 -5.64 -13.92 30.73
CA THR A 344 -5.03 -15.15 31.24
C THR A 344 -4.76 -15.02 32.73
N ILE A 345 -5.28 -15.96 33.52
CA ILE A 345 -5.25 -15.92 34.98
C ILE A 345 -4.52 -17.15 35.49
N MET A 346 -3.36 -16.92 36.08
CA MET A 346 -2.50 -17.99 36.59
C MET A 346 -2.73 -18.19 38.10
N VAL A 347 -3.14 -19.39 38.52
CA VAL A 347 -3.49 -19.70 39.92
C VAL A 347 -2.42 -20.58 40.55
N ASN A 348 -1.48 -19.95 41.24
CA ASN A 348 -0.27 -20.60 41.72
C ASN A 348 -0.47 -21.32 43.05
N VAL A 349 0.34 -22.36 43.27
CA VAL A 349 0.48 -22.98 44.58
C VAL A 349 1.16 -21.97 45.51
N PRO A 350 0.67 -21.73 46.75
CA PRO A 350 1.36 -20.87 47.72
C PRO A 350 2.64 -21.56 48.27
N MET A 351 3.69 -21.63 47.45
CA MET A 351 4.98 -22.28 47.70
C MET A 351 6.15 -21.28 47.70
N ILE A 352 7.35 -21.75 47.35
CA ILE A 352 8.65 -21.05 47.41
C ILE A 352 9.46 -21.29 46.13
N ASP A 353 9.12 -22.31 45.33
CA ASP A 353 9.46 -22.39 43.92
C ASP A 353 8.11 -22.34 43.18
N LEU A 354 8.10 -21.75 41.99
CA LEU A 354 6.95 -21.65 41.07
C LEU A 354 7.33 -22.05 39.63
N ASP A 355 8.61 -22.21 39.40
CA ASP A 355 9.38 -22.42 38.18
C ASP A 355 10.61 -23.19 38.74
N ALA A 356 10.95 -24.35 38.18
CA ALA A 356 11.76 -25.38 38.86
C ALA A 356 13.04 -25.82 38.11
N ASP A 357 13.09 -25.55 36.83
CA ASP A 357 14.20 -25.58 35.86
C ASP A 357 14.83 -24.17 35.68
N ASP A 358 14.16 -23.11 36.14
CA ASP A 358 14.51 -21.68 35.99
C ASP A 358 14.25 -21.16 34.54
N ASP A 359 13.39 -21.82 33.75
CA ASP A 359 13.14 -21.54 32.32
C ASP A 359 12.27 -20.28 32.06
N GLY A 360 11.46 -19.86 33.04
CA GLY A 360 10.58 -18.70 32.95
C GLY A 360 9.10 -19.00 32.69
N ILE A 361 8.75 -20.21 32.26
CA ILE A 361 7.40 -20.80 32.39
C ILE A 361 7.20 -21.12 33.90
N VAL A 362 6.04 -21.64 34.31
CA VAL A 362 5.63 -21.69 35.72
C VAL A 362 4.90 -22.99 35.99
N ASP A 363 5.53 -23.96 36.66
CA ASP A 363 5.17 -25.37 36.98
C ASP A 363 3.73 -25.86 36.62
N ALA A 364 2.72 -25.03 36.90
CA ALA A 364 1.31 -25.30 36.70
C ALA A 364 0.76 -24.80 35.34
N PHE A 365 1.60 -24.31 34.43
CA PHE A 365 1.30 -24.13 33.00
C PHE A 365 1.61 -25.45 32.27
N GLU A 366 2.77 -26.06 32.55
CA GLU A 366 3.23 -27.33 31.96
C GLU A 366 2.43 -28.54 32.47
N ASP A 367 1.66 -28.42 33.57
CA ASP A 367 0.66 -29.43 33.95
C ASP A 367 -0.57 -29.39 33.05
N LEU A 368 -0.53 -30.13 31.93
CA LEU A 368 -1.69 -30.45 31.09
C LEU A 368 -2.80 -31.23 31.83
N ASN A 369 -2.58 -31.57 33.12
CA ASN A 369 -3.59 -32.03 34.07
C ASN A 369 -4.35 -33.28 33.59
N SER A 370 -3.58 -34.20 32.98
CA SER A 370 -4.06 -35.45 32.39
C SER A 370 -4.83 -36.35 33.38
N ASP A 371 -4.67 -36.13 34.69
CA ASP A 371 -5.24 -36.94 35.76
C ASP A 371 -6.41 -36.27 36.53
N LEU A 372 -6.60 -34.96 36.34
CA LEU A 372 -7.65 -34.10 36.91
C LEU A 372 -7.51 -33.82 38.42
N ASP A 373 -6.28 -33.58 38.91
CA ASP A 373 -6.03 -33.03 40.26
C ASP A 373 -5.31 -31.67 40.35
N ASP A 374 -4.99 -31.03 39.22
CA ASP A 374 -4.42 -29.67 39.10
C ASP A 374 -3.12 -29.52 39.96
N ASP A 375 -2.23 -30.51 39.98
CA ASP A 375 -1.02 -30.53 40.83
C ASP A 375 0.17 -31.14 40.03
N PRO A 376 1.09 -30.32 39.48
CA PRO A 376 2.24 -30.79 38.68
C PRO A 376 3.08 -31.84 39.42
N THR A 377 3.05 -31.85 40.75
CA THR A 377 3.81 -32.84 41.53
C THR A 377 3.18 -34.24 41.54
N THR A 378 2.02 -34.45 40.89
CA THR A 378 1.28 -35.72 40.85
C THR A 378 0.85 -36.17 39.46
N ASN A 379 1.68 -37.03 38.86
CA ASN A 379 1.49 -37.55 37.48
C ASN A 379 1.68 -36.43 36.46
N PRO A 380 2.84 -35.73 36.48
CA PRO A 380 3.13 -34.64 35.56
C PRO A 380 3.04 -35.09 34.10
N THR A 381 2.97 -34.10 33.22
CA THR A 381 3.30 -34.20 31.80
C THR A 381 4.76 -34.68 31.63
N ASP A 382 5.03 -35.28 30.48
CA ASP A 382 6.24 -36.03 30.07
C ASP A 382 6.01 -36.18 28.54
N THR A 383 6.14 -35.06 27.82
CA THR A 383 5.60 -34.85 26.46
C THR A 383 6.34 -35.69 25.43
N ASP A 384 7.66 -35.55 25.33
CA ASP A 384 8.54 -36.38 24.49
C ASP A 384 8.61 -37.88 24.94
N GLY A 385 8.40 -38.15 26.22
CA GLY A 385 8.49 -39.46 26.85
C GLY A 385 9.90 -39.89 27.33
N ASP A 386 10.85 -38.96 27.50
CA ASP A 386 12.22 -39.18 28.01
C ASP A 386 12.24 -39.72 29.45
N THR A 387 11.26 -39.31 30.28
CA THR A 387 11.09 -39.50 31.74
C THR A 387 11.61 -38.41 32.68
N ILE A 388 12.15 -37.32 32.15
CA ILE A 388 12.05 -35.97 32.74
C ILE A 388 10.63 -35.47 32.44
N PRO A 389 9.93 -34.88 33.41
CA PRO A 389 8.63 -34.25 33.18
C PRO A 389 8.78 -32.77 32.88
N ASP A 390 7.98 -32.25 31.96
CA ASP A 390 8.04 -30.90 31.34
C ASP A 390 8.45 -29.79 32.33
N TYR A 391 7.84 -29.69 33.51
CA TYR A 391 8.21 -28.72 34.59
C TYR A 391 9.60 -28.91 35.26
N LEU A 392 10.48 -29.72 34.66
CA LEU A 392 11.88 -29.95 35.01
C LEU A 392 12.73 -30.16 33.75
N ASP A 393 12.18 -29.85 32.59
CA ASP A 393 12.75 -29.98 31.26
C ASP A 393 12.95 -28.58 30.66
N ILE A 394 13.85 -28.44 29.70
CA ILE A 394 14.07 -27.17 28.98
C ILE A 394 13.99 -27.36 27.46
N ASP A 395 13.56 -28.54 27.01
CA ASP A 395 13.42 -29.02 25.62
C ASP A 395 12.32 -30.10 25.61
N SER A 396 11.09 -29.69 25.96
CA SER A 396 9.97 -30.55 26.41
C SER A 396 9.40 -31.53 25.36
N ASP A 397 9.58 -31.25 24.07
CA ASP A 397 9.26 -32.15 22.95
C ASP A 397 10.51 -32.76 22.27
N ASN A 398 11.71 -32.30 22.66
CA ASN A 398 13.03 -32.80 22.24
C ASN A 398 13.43 -32.43 20.79
N ASP A 399 12.95 -31.28 20.29
CA ASP A 399 13.31 -30.73 18.99
C ASP A 399 14.73 -30.10 18.99
N GLY A 400 15.19 -29.57 20.13
CA GLY A 400 16.50 -28.95 20.34
C GLY A 400 16.53 -27.41 20.36
N ILE A 401 15.39 -26.76 20.23
CA ILE A 401 15.11 -25.38 20.62
C ILE A 401 14.69 -25.42 22.11
N PRO A 402 15.14 -24.49 22.98
CA PRO A 402 14.75 -24.53 24.39
C PRO A 402 13.42 -23.86 24.68
N ASP A 403 12.63 -24.44 25.60
CA ASP A 403 11.29 -23.97 26.02
C ASP A 403 11.23 -22.45 26.32
N ASN A 404 12.30 -21.89 26.91
CA ASN A 404 12.40 -20.46 27.20
C ASN A 404 12.32 -19.56 25.93
N VAL A 405 12.78 -20.07 24.80
CA VAL A 405 12.81 -19.42 23.49
C VAL A 405 11.43 -19.50 22.84
N GLU A 406 10.81 -20.68 22.82
CA GLU A 406 9.51 -20.92 22.19
C GLU A 406 8.35 -20.34 22.99
N ALA A 407 8.45 -20.29 24.32
CA ALA A 407 7.46 -19.59 25.15
C ALA A 407 7.42 -18.06 24.93
N GLN A 408 8.19 -17.51 23.98
CA GLN A 408 8.29 -16.09 23.69
C GLN A 408 8.22 -15.75 22.19
N GLU A 409 7.55 -14.64 21.88
CA GLU A 409 7.61 -13.96 20.58
C GLU A 409 9.06 -13.65 20.16
N THR A 410 9.45 -14.05 18.95
CA THR A 410 10.79 -13.80 18.40
C THR A 410 11.13 -12.31 18.40
N ILE A 411 10.21 -11.46 17.92
CA ILE A 411 10.37 -10.00 17.93
C ILE A 411 10.07 -9.43 19.32
N GLY A 412 11.09 -9.43 20.16
CA GLY A 412 11.02 -8.86 21.50
C GLY A 412 11.49 -9.80 22.61
N TYR A 413 11.88 -11.03 22.25
CA TYR A 413 12.50 -12.03 23.10
C TYR A 413 13.37 -11.45 24.23
N ILE A 414 13.13 -11.96 25.43
CA ILE A 414 13.76 -11.53 26.67
C ILE A 414 14.61 -12.69 27.19
N ALA A 415 15.92 -12.63 26.95
CA ALA A 415 16.86 -13.60 27.49
C ALA A 415 16.89 -13.56 29.05
N PRO A 416 17.10 -14.71 29.72
CA PRO A 416 17.14 -14.81 31.18
C PRO A 416 18.13 -13.85 31.84
N SER A 417 17.78 -13.29 33.00
CA SER A 417 18.66 -12.34 33.71
C SER A 417 19.55 -13.00 34.77
N LEU A 418 19.21 -14.24 35.15
CA LEU A 418 19.73 -15.03 36.27
C LEU A 418 19.60 -14.29 37.61
N VAL A 419 18.49 -13.58 37.79
CA VAL A 419 18.16 -12.79 38.99
C VAL A 419 16.73 -13.05 39.45
N ASP A 420 16.57 -14.03 40.32
CA ASP A 420 15.47 -14.05 41.28
C ASP A 420 15.87 -13.23 42.54
N ALA A 421 15.15 -12.13 42.81
CA ALA A 421 15.37 -11.31 44.01
C ALA A 421 14.43 -11.66 45.18
N ASN A 422 13.42 -12.50 44.98
CA ASN A 422 12.39 -12.80 45.97
C ASN A 422 12.42 -14.25 46.51
N ASP A 423 13.34 -15.09 45.98
CA ASP A 423 13.54 -16.51 46.25
C ASP A 423 12.24 -17.31 45.92
N ASN A 424 11.72 -17.20 44.68
CA ASN A 424 10.54 -17.89 44.12
C ASN A 424 10.78 -18.78 42.87
N GLY A 425 12.02 -18.95 42.41
CA GLY A 425 12.35 -19.65 41.15
C GLY A 425 12.42 -18.67 40.00
N LEU A 426 11.22 -18.26 39.54
CA LEU A 426 11.01 -17.34 38.43
C LEU A 426 11.90 -16.08 38.42
N ASP A 427 12.55 -15.82 37.28
CA ASP A 427 13.43 -14.66 37.09
C ASP A 427 12.68 -13.31 37.18
N ASP A 428 13.26 -12.32 37.88
CA ASP A 428 12.76 -10.94 38.02
C ASP A 428 12.39 -10.30 36.66
N VAL A 429 12.94 -10.79 35.53
CA VAL A 429 12.70 -10.26 34.18
C VAL A 429 11.33 -10.68 33.62
N TYR A 430 10.84 -11.88 33.95
CA TYR A 430 9.54 -12.42 33.49
C TYR A 430 8.38 -12.05 34.43
N GLU A 431 8.67 -11.66 35.69
CA GLU A 431 7.62 -11.42 36.70
C GLU A 431 6.55 -10.36 36.32
N ASN A 432 6.87 -9.37 35.47
CA ASN A 432 6.00 -8.22 35.11
C ASN A 432 5.25 -7.54 36.29
N GLY A 433 5.79 -7.65 37.52
CA GLY A 433 5.19 -7.12 38.74
C GLY A 433 4.19 -8.05 39.46
N GLY A 434 4.07 -9.30 39.03
CA GLY A 434 3.37 -10.41 39.70
C GLY A 434 4.22 -11.70 39.65
N ASN A 435 3.60 -12.85 39.89
CA ASN A 435 4.25 -14.17 39.79
C ASN A 435 3.65 -14.91 38.58
N ILE A 436 3.67 -14.27 37.40
CA ILE A 436 2.97 -14.75 36.19
C ILE A 436 3.85 -15.67 35.36
N GLY A 437 5.13 -15.30 35.22
CA GLY A 437 6.07 -15.90 34.28
C GLY A 437 5.83 -15.48 32.84
N LEU A 438 6.45 -16.23 31.94
CA LEU A 438 6.11 -16.26 30.55
C LEU A 438 4.68 -16.78 30.36
N ILE A 439 4.09 -16.41 29.23
CA ILE A 439 2.85 -16.99 28.74
C ILE A 439 3.24 -17.56 27.40
N PRO A 440 3.36 -18.89 27.28
CA PRO A 440 3.78 -19.53 26.05
C PRO A 440 2.98 -19.04 24.85
N VAL A 441 3.68 -18.89 23.73
CA VAL A 441 3.10 -18.62 22.40
C VAL A 441 2.36 -19.87 21.92
N ASP A 442 1.41 -19.67 21.01
CA ASP A 442 0.55 -20.67 20.35
C ASP A 442 0.42 -20.15 18.90
N THR A 443 1.44 -20.43 18.09
CA THR A 443 1.69 -19.78 16.79
C THR A 443 0.57 -20.11 15.78
N ASP A 444 0.22 -21.39 15.60
CA ASP A 444 -0.84 -21.83 14.69
C ASP A 444 -2.28 -21.59 15.24
N ASN A 445 -2.43 -21.40 16.56
CA ASN A 445 -3.69 -21.26 17.31
C ASN A 445 -4.52 -22.56 17.45
N ASP A 446 -3.89 -23.74 17.49
CA ASP A 446 -4.49 -25.07 17.76
C ASP A 446 -4.93 -25.24 19.23
N LEU A 447 -4.29 -24.51 20.15
CA LEU A 447 -4.31 -24.66 21.62
C LEU A 447 -3.25 -25.61 22.22
N ILE A 448 -2.20 -25.94 21.46
CA ILE A 448 -0.92 -26.47 21.95
C ILE A 448 0.08 -25.31 21.90
N PRO A 449 0.80 -24.99 22.99
CA PRO A 449 1.83 -23.95 22.92
C PRO A 449 3.12 -24.47 22.28
N ASP A 450 3.84 -23.60 21.59
CA ASP A 450 5.01 -23.92 20.75
C ASP A 450 6.02 -24.86 21.43
N TYR A 451 6.42 -24.62 22.69
CA TYR A 451 7.41 -25.44 23.46
C TYR A 451 7.03 -26.92 23.73
N VAL A 452 5.88 -27.37 23.24
CA VAL A 452 5.40 -28.76 23.31
C VAL A 452 4.73 -29.21 22.02
N ASP A 453 4.95 -28.50 20.90
CA ASP A 453 4.47 -28.89 19.57
C ASP A 453 5.60 -29.38 18.67
N GLU A 454 5.33 -30.41 17.86
CA GLU A 454 6.35 -30.98 16.95
C GLU A 454 6.43 -30.19 15.60
N ASP A 455 5.63 -29.14 15.42
CA ASP A 455 5.24 -28.49 14.13
C ASP A 455 4.54 -27.13 14.44
N SER A 456 5.28 -26.14 14.99
CA SER A 456 4.72 -24.94 15.68
C SER A 456 3.80 -24.05 14.83
N ASP A 457 3.91 -24.08 13.50
CA ASP A 457 3.05 -23.31 12.59
C ASP A 457 2.09 -24.16 11.72
N ASP A 458 2.04 -25.48 11.96
CA ASP A 458 1.19 -26.50 11.33
C ASP A 458 1.40 -26.65 9.80
N ASP A 459 2.59 -26.28 9.28
CA ASP A 459 2.94 -26.36 7.85
C ASP A 459 3.28 -27.79 7.35
N ASN A 460 3.58 -28.71 8.28
CA ASN A 460 3.99 -30.12 8.08
C ASN A 460 5.49 -30.38 7.80
N VAL A 461 6.35 -29.37 7.92
CA VAL A 461 7.77 -29.53 8.21
C VAL A 461 7.94 -29.42 9.75
N PRO A 462 8.69 -30.32 10.43
CA PRO A 462 8.76 -30.33 11.90
C PRO A 462 9.95 -29.52 12.43
N ASP A 463 9.75 -28.71 13.47
CA ASP A 463 10.66 -27.72 14.08
C ASP A 463 12.12 -28.20 14.23
N ILE A 464 12.31 -29.47 14.63
CA ILE A 464 13.63 -30.15 14.68
C ILE A 464 14.41 -30.12 13.35
N ILE A 465 13.75 -29.85 12.22
CA ILE A 465 14.34 -29.62 10.90
C ILE A 465 14.63 -28.13 10.72
N GLU A 466 13.63 -27.25 10.78
CA GLU A 466 13.80 -25.80 10.61
C GLU A 466 14.83 -25.20 11.55
N GLY A 467 14.69 -25.44 12.86
CA GLY A 467 15.63 -24.94 13.87
C GLY A 467 17.08 -25.42 13.68
N ASN A 468 17.29 -26.51 12.91
CA ASN A 468 18.55 -27.25 12.87
C ASN A 468 19.12 -27.56 11.47
N ASP A 469 18.56 -27.08 10.35
CA ASP A 469 19.07 -27.31 8.99
C ASP A 469 19.97 -26.17 8.44
N ALA A 470 21.14 -26.01 9.06
CA ALA A 470 22.09 -24.98 8.69
C ALA A 470 22.81 -25.17 7.31
N ASP A 471 22.53 -26.25 6.56
CA ASP A 471 22.98 -26.38 5.16
C ASP A 471 21.87 -26.48 4.09
N GLN A 472 20.60 -26.31 4.51
CA GLN A 472 19.38 -26.20 3.70
C GLN A 472 19.24 -27.40 2.73
N ASP A 473 19.38 -28.60 3.29
CA ASP A 473 19.39 -29.93 2.65
C ASP A 473 18.04 -30.67 2.81
N GLY A 474 17.12 -30.08 3.60
CA GLY A 474 15.84 -30.63 4.06
C GLY A 474 16.00 -31.64 5.20
N ILE A 475 17.11 -31.59 5.94
CA ILE A 475 17.48 -32.59 6.95
C ILE A 475 18.28 -31.92 8.07
N ALA A 476 17.74 -31.94 9.29
CA ALA A 476 18.43 -31.55 10.51
C ALA A 476 19.91 -32.00 10.57
N ASP A 477 20.81 -31.03 10.75
CA ASP A 477 22.27 -31.23 10.83
C ASP A 477 22.66 -31.94 12.16
N VAL A 478 21.80 -31.77 13.17
CA VAL A 478 21.88 -32.36 14.52
C VAL A 478 20.95 -33.58 14.64
N THR A 479 21.27 -34.51 15.54
CA THR A 479 20.38 -35.65 15.85
C THR A 479 20.52 -36.06 17.31
N ILE A 480 19.40 -36.14 18.03
CA ILE A 480 19.29 -36.60 19.43
C ILE A 480 20.17 -37.84 19.70
N THR A 481 21.00 -37.78 20.73
CA THR A 481 21.91 -38.89 21.10
C THR A 481 21.41 -39.78 22.24
N GLY A 482 20.39 -39.34 22.98
CA GLY A 482 19.87 -39.95 24.20
C GLY A 482 20.89 -39.86 25.33
N SER A 483 21.53 -38.70 25.47
CA SER A 483 22.58 -38.40 26.42
C SER A 483 22.39 -36.97 26.88
N ASP A 484 21.91 -36.78 28.11
CA ASP A 484 22.05 -35.54 28.86
C ASP A 484 23.08 -35.79 29.99
N LYS A 485 23.79 -34.75 30.46
CA LYS A 485 24.75 -34.86 31.59
C LYS A 485 24.39 -34.06 32.84
N ASP A 486 23.39 -33.21 32.75
CA ASP A 486 23.08 -32.12 33.67
C ASP A 486 21.80 -32.42 34.44
N ASN A 487 20.88 -33.07 33.74
CA ASN A 487 19.52 -33.41 34.04
C ASN A 487 18.64 -32.16 34.12
N ASP A 488 18.75 -31.37 33.05
CA ASP A 488 17.96 -30.21 32.63
C ASP A 488 17.02 -30.52 31.45
N GLY A 489 17.33 -31.49 30.58
CA GLY A 489 16.39 -31.96 29.53
C GLY A 489 17.03 -32.12 28.16
N LEU A 490 17.49 -30.99 27.63
CA LEU A 490 18.20 -30.81 26.36
C LEU A 490 19.32 -31.86 26.12
N ASP A 491 19.33 -32.48 24.94
CA ASP A 491 20.35 -33.50 24.61
C ASP A 491 21.75 -32.89 24.40
N ASP A 492 22.80 -33.63 24.83
CA ASP A 492 24.26 -33.38 24.62
C ASP A 492 24.64 -33.02 23.15
N ALA A 493 23.73 -33.19 22.19
CA ALA A 493 23.88 -32.93 20.77
C ALA A 493 23.55 -31.50 20.34
N PHE A 494 22.53 -30.89 20.97
CA PHE A 494 22.11 -29.51 20.74
C PHE A 494 22.99 -28.57 21.56
N GLU A 495 23.14 -28.89 22.85
CA GLU A 495 24.03 -28.23 23.84
C GLU A 495 25.31 -27.62 23.23
N GLY A 496 25.40 -26.29 23.28
CA GLY A 496 26.37 -25.47 22.57
C GLY A 496 27.83 -25.59 23.06
N SER A 497 28.38 -24.52 23.61
CA SER A 497 29.81 -24.45 23.94
C SER A 497 30.19 -25.19 25.23
N THR A 498 29.22 -25.39 26.13
CA THR A 498 29.44 -25.93 27.48
C THR A 498 28.35 -26.91 27.93
N VAL A 499 28.45 -28.14 27.37
CA VAL A 499 27.78 -29.41 27.74
C VAL A 499 27.81 -29.86 29.24
N ILE A 500 27.83 -28.92 30.19
CA ILE A 500 27.43 -28.93 31.62
C ILE A 500 27.33 -27.47 32.12
N ASP A 501 26.16 -26.82 32.09
CA ASP A 501 25.92 -25.55 32.79
C ASP A 501 24.53 -25.35 33.45
N LEU A 502 23.80 -24.27 33.13
CA LEU A 502 22.52 -23.76 33.70
C LEU A 502 21.95 -22.61 32.80
N ASP A 503 22.27 -22.57 31.49
CA ASP A 503 21.80 -21.54 30.56
C ASP A 503 20.53 -22.09 29.88
N VAL A 504 19.36 -21.82 30.46
CA VAL A 504 18.02 -22.36 30.07
C VAL A 504 17.57 -22.01 28.64
N ASN A 505 18.40 -21.29 27.91
CA ASN A 505 18.19 -20.86 26.53
C ASN A 505 19.38 -21.23 25.62
N ASP A 506 20.18 -22.25 26.00
CA ASP A 506 21.41 -22.77 25.36
C ASP A 506 22.15 -21.81 24.42
N GLU A 507 22.64 -20.71 24.97
CA GLU A 507 23.39 -19.69 24.24
C GLU A 507 22.61 -18.95 23.11
N ILE A 508 21.33 -19.29 22.83
CA ILE A 508 20.36 -18.58 21.96
C ILE A 508 19.89 -17.29 22.65
N ASN A 509 20.64 -16.21 22.43
CA ASN A 509 20.44 -14.93 23.12
C ASN A 509 19.66 -13.91 22.27
N ASP A 510 19.51 -14.15 20.98
CA ASP A 510 18.78 -13.33 20.02
C ASP A 510 18.28 -14.25 18.88
N PRO A 511 17.08 -14.85 19.01
CA PRO A 511 16.55 -15.84 18.05
C PRO A 511 16.60 -15.38 16.59
N THR A 512 16.38 -14.07 16.33
CA THR A 512 16.47 -13.44 14.99
C THR A 512 17.85 -13.50 14.31
N ILE A 513 18.88 -14.04 14.97
CA ILE A 513 20.23 -14.23 14.42
C ILE A 513 20.94 -15.52 14.87
N ASP A 514 20.40 -16.19 15.90
CA ASP A 514 20.98 -17.40 16.48
C ASP A 514 20.27 -18.68 15.97
N LEU A 515 19.00 -18.58 15.54
CA LEU A 515 18.24 -19.63 14.82
C LEU A 515 18.30 -19.43 13.29
N MET A 516 17.67 -20.35 12.55
CA MET A 516 17.45 -20.25 11.10
C MET A 516 16.37 -19.19 10.80
N ASP A 517 16.52 -18.50 9.67
CA ASP A 517 15.71 -17.38 9.18
C ASP A 517 16.08 -17.23 7.69
N THR A 518 15.33 -17.94 6.83
CA THR A 518 15.70 -18.23 5.44
C THR A 518 15.48 -17.04 4.50
N ASP A 519 14.37 -16.30 4.65
CA ASP A 519 14.08 -15.09 3.87
C ASP A 519 14.76 -13.80 4.43
N THR A 520 15.04 -13.76 5.74
CA THR A 520 15.57 -12.62 6.54
C THR A 520 14.56 -11.50 6.90
N ASP A 521 13.30 -11.86 7.07
CA ASP A 521 12.19 -11.10 7.66
C ASP A 521 12.44 -10.79 9.15
N GLY A 522 12.88 -11.81 9.91
CA GLY A 522 13.06 -11.78 11.36
C GLY A 522 12.10 -12.65 12.18
N VAL A 523 11.25 -13.45 11.54
CA VAL A 523 10.65 -14.68 12.08
C VAL A 523 11.60 -15.86 11.75
N PRO A 524 11.83 -16.82 12.66
CA PRO A 524 12.65 -18.00 12.37
C PRO A 524 11.82 -19.08 11.68
N ASP A 525 12.45 -19.89 10.84
CA ASP A 525 11.83 -20.88 9.95
C ASP A 525 10.71 -21.72 10.64
N TYR A 526 10.91 -22.26 11.85
CA TYR A 526 9.91 -23.05 12.61
C TYR A 526 8.61 -22.32 13.00
N ARG A 527 8.47 -21.05 12.62
CA ARG A 527 7.28 -20.20 12.85
C ARG A 527 6.83 -19.46 11.59
N ASP A 528 7.46 -19.72 10.44
CA ASP A 528 7.16 -19.02 9.19
C ASP A 528 6.59 -19.92 8.10
N THR A 529 5.27 -19.91 8.03
CA THR A 529 4.45 -20.64 7.05
C THR A 529 4.81 -20.40 5.58
N ASP A 530 5.65 -19.40 5.24
CA ASP A 530 6.19 -19.11 3.89
C ASP A 530 7.71 -18.82 3.99
N ASP A 531 8.46 -19.73 4.63
CA ASP A 531 9.93 -19.82 4.89
C ASP A 531 10.90 -19.02 3.97
N ASP A 532 10.57 -18.86 2.68
CA ASP A 532 11.40 -18.19 1.67
C ASP A 532 10.80 -16.90 1.06
N ASP A 533 9.58 -16.52 1.46
CA ASP A 533 8.76 -15.38 1.01
C ASP A 533 8.58 -15.32 -0.54
N ASP A 534 8.54 -16.48 -1.22
CA ASP A 534 8.14 -16.64 -2.64
C ASP A 534 6.65 -16.24 -2.87
N GLY A 535 5.82 -16.45 -1.86
CA GLY A 535 4.37 -16.29 -1.91
C GLY A 535 3.62 -17.60 -2.18
N ILE A 536 4.19 -18.73 -1.77
CA ILE A 536 3.59 -20.08 -1.78
C ILE A 536 3.97 -20.74 -0.45
N GLU A 537 3.10 -20.56 0.54
CA GLU A 537 3.24 -21.16 1.86
C GLU A 537 3.67 -22.65 1.82
N THR A 538 4.65 -23.01 2.65
CA THR A 538 5.40 -24.28 2.67
C THR A 538 4.50 -25.50 2.54
N ILE A 539 3.37 -25.53 3.24
CA ILE A 539 2.38 -26.61 3.17
C ILE A 539 1.86 -26.94 1.75
N ASP A 540 1.84 -25.96 0.82
CA ASP A 540 1.43 -26.13 -0.58
C ASP A 540 2.61 -26.53 -1.51
N GLU A 541 3.85 -26.65 -0.99
CA GLU A 541 5.10 -26.97 -1.72
C GLU A 541 5.44 -28.47 -1.84
N ASP A 542 4.72 -29.38 -1.16
CA ASP A 542 4.77 -30.84 -1.43
C ASP A 542 4.16 -31.16 -2.82
N LEU A 543 4.97 -31.01 -3.87
CA LEU A 543 4.56 -31.14 -5.27
C LEU A 543 4.04 -32.53 -5.66
N ASP A 544 4.31 -33.56 -4.85
CA ASP A 544 4.06 -34.98 -5.12
C ASP A 544 2.88 -35.55 -4.26
N GLU A 545 2.47 -34.82 -3.20
CA GLU A 545 1.54 -35.21 -2.13
C GLU A 545 2.03 -36.47 -1.35
N ASP A 546 3.32 -36.52 -1.03
CA ASP A 546 4.03 -37.66 -0.42
C ASP A 546 4.55 -37.42 1.02
N GLY A 547 4.53 -36.17 1.49
CA GLY A 547 4.84 -35.74 2.86
C GLY A 547 6.33 -35.78 3.19
N ASN A 548 7.16 -35.25 2.28
CA ASN A 548 8.62 -35.28 2.37
C ASN A 548 9.23 -34.11 1.56
N TYR A 549 8.95 -32.88 2.02
CA TYR A 549 9.37 -31.59 1.43
C TYR A 549 10.84 -31.56 0.99
N ALA A 550 11.73 -32.13 1.82
CA ALA A 550 13.16 -32.37 1.56
C ALA A 550 13.55 -33.10 0.25
N ASN A 551 12.60 -33.52 -0.60
CA ASN A 551 12.91 -34.13 -1.90
C ASN A 551 12.30 -33.45 -3.12
N ASP A 552 11.50 -32.40 -2.90
CA ASP A 552 10.98 -31.56 -3.97
C ASP A 552 11.97 -30.43 -4.23
N ASP A 553 12.71 -30.55 -5.34
CA ASP A 553 13.77 -29.66 -5.81
C ASP A 553 13.44 -29.32 -7.28
N SER A 554 12.73 -28.21 -7.48
CA SER A 554 12.18 -27.80 -8.78
C SER A 554 13.24 -27.42 -9.81
N ASP A 555 14.31 -26.77 -9.36
CA ASP A 555 15.41 -26.25 -10.19
C ASP A 555 16.48 -27.32 -10.49
N GLY A 556 16.79 -28.18 -9.51
CA GLY A 556 17.86 -29.18 -9.51
C GLY A 556 19.15 -28.72 -8.80
N ASP A 557 19.02 -27.78 -7.87
CA ASP A 557 20.07 -27.03 -7.18
C ASP A 557 20.49 -27.68 -5.83
N ASN A 558 19.65 -28.60 -5.32
CA ASN A 558 19.73 -29.35 -4.05
C ASN A 558 19.34 -28.55 -2.79
N ILE A 559 18.67 -27.40 -2.92
CA ILE A 559 17.84 -26.81 -1.87
C ILE A 559 16.40 -27.35 -2.06
N PRO A 560 15.66 -27.72 -0.99
CA PRO A 560 14.23 -28.01 -1.06
C PRO A 560 13.42 -26.81 -1.53
N ASN A 561 12.26 -27.09 -2.12
CA ASN A 561 11.33 -26.11 -2.66
C ASN A 561 11.00 -24.99 -1.64
N TYR A 562 10.58 -25.38 -0.43
CA TYR A 562 10.21 -24.46 0.66
C TYR A 562 11.35 -23.58 1.20
N LEU A 563 12.60 -23.84 0.80
CA LEU A 563 13.78 -23.04 1.16
C LEU A 563 14.42 -22.34 -0.07
N ASP A 564 13.79 -22.39 -1.25
CA ASP A 564 14.36 -21.93 -2.54
C ASP A 564 13.51 -20.86 -3.27
N PRO A 565 13.73 -19.56 -2.99
CA PRO A 565 12.96 -18.47 -3.59
C PRO A 565 13.33 -18.20 -5.07
N ASP A 566 14.15 -19.06 -5.69
CA ASP A 566 14.32 -19.20 -7.14
C ASP A 566 14.09 -20.66 -7.58
N LEU A 567 12.89 -21.20 -7.27
CA LEU A 567 12.26 -22.41 -7.86
C LEU A 567 12.42 -22.55 -9.39
N GLY A 568 12.85 -21.48 -10.06
CA GLY A 568 13.29 -21.45 -11.42
C GLY A 568 12.11 -21.24 -12.38
N PRO A 569 12.14 -21.80 -13.60
CA PRO A 569 11.07 -21.60 -14.57
C PRO A 569 9.84 -22.51 -14.31
N THR A 570 9.26 -22.45 -13.10
CA THR A 570 8.02 -23.15 -12.69
C THR A 570 6.79 -22.71 -13.50
N GLN A 571 6.68 -21.42 -13.84
CA GLN A 571 5.61 -20.94 -14.72
C GLN A 571 5.80 -21.37 -16.18
N VAL A 572 5.16 -22.49 -16.53
CA VAL A 572 4.95 -22.93 -17.92
C VAL A 572 3.89 -22.05 -18.62
N ASP A 573 4.31 -20.84 -18.96
CA ASP A 573 3.49 -19.78 -19.58
C ASP A 573 2.76 -20.29 -20.85
N GLU A 574 1.42 -20.15 -20.91
CA GLU A 574 0.59 -20.82 -21.95
C GLU A 574 0.98 -20.37 -23.37
N ILE A 575 0.91 -21.29 -24.35
CA ILE A 575 1.24 -21.02 -25.75
C ILE A 575 0.17 -20.12 -26.42
N ASP A 576 0.34 -18.81 -26.33
CA ASP A 576 -0.52 -17.82 -27.01
C ASP A 576 -0.19 -17.72 -28.52
N VAL A 577 -1.20 -18.02 -29.35
CA VAL A 577 -1.11 -17.92 -30.81
C VAL A 577 -1.83 -16.66 -31.30
N ILE A 578 -1.04 -15.66 -31.70
CA ILE A 578 -1.58 -14.44 -32.30
C ILE A 578 -2.28 -14.76 -33.62
N ASN A 579 -3.61 -14.80 -33.59
CA ASN A 579 -4.46 -15.33 -34.65
C ASN A 579 -4.60 -14.44 -35.90
N VAL A 580 -3.76 -13.42 -36.06
CA VAL A 580 -3.75 -12.50 -37.21
C VAL A 580 -2.34 -12.34 -37.76
N ILE A 581 -2.22 -12.36 -39.09
CA ILE A 581 -1.00 -11.93 -39.78
C ILE A 581 -1.32 -10.90 -40.86
N THR A 582 -0.48 -9.87 -40.98
CA THR A 582 -0.53 -8.79 -41.95
C THR A 582 0.80 -8.67 -42.72
N PRO A 583 1.12 -9.61 -43.64
CA PRO A 583 2.41 -9.59 -44.35
C PRO A 583 2.48 -8.44 -45.37
N ASN A 584 2.84 -7.25 -44.90
CA ASN A 584 2.83 -5.96 -45.59
C ASN A 584 4.20 -5.23 -45.55
N GLY A 585 5.11 -5.63 -44.67
CA GLY A 585 6.45 -5.08 -44.48
C GLY A 585 6.56 -3.88 -43.53
N ASP A 586 5.59 -3.66 -42.64
CA ASP A 586 5.65 -2.61 -41.61
C ASP A 586 6.29 -3.07 -40.28
N GLY A 587 6.57 -4.36 -40.12
CA GLY A 587 7.16 -4.97 -38.92
C GLY A 587 6.15 -5.45 -37.88
N ILE A 588 4.84 -5.23 -38.08
CA ILE A 588 3.77 -5.58 -37.13
C ILE A 588 2.94 -6.74 -37.70
N HIS A 589 2.98 -7.89 -37.02
CA HIS A 589 2.33 -9.15 -37.44
C HIS A 589 2.65 -9.59 -38.89
N ASP A 590 3.81 -9.21 -39.42
CA ASP A 590 4.31 -9.64 -40.74
C ASP A 590 4.49 -11.17 -40.84
N VAL A 591 4.64 -11.81 -39.67
CA VAL A 591 4.79 -13.25 -39.46
C VAL A 591 3.78 -13.72 -38.40
N LEU A 592 3.50 -15.03 -38.36
CA LEU A 592 2.73 -15.65 -37.28
C LEU A 592 3.58 -15.66 -36.01
N THR A 593 3.26 -14.76 -35.08
CA THR A 593 3.80 -14.81 -33.72
C THR A 593 3.04 -15.88 -32.94
N ILE A 594 3.80 -16.80 -32.35
CA ILE A 594 3.34 -17.70 -31.30
C ILE A 594 4.29 -17.40 -30.16
N ARG A 595 3.76 -17.01 -29.01
CA ARG A 595 4.52 -16.79 -27.78
C ARG A 595 4.75 -18.13 -27.10
N ASN A 596 5.81 -18.21 -26.30
CA ASN A 596 6.09 -19.31 -25.37
C ASN A 596 6.18 -20.67 -26.10
N LEU A 597 6.55 -20.65 -27.39
CA LEU A 597 6.78 -21.86 -28.22
C LEU A 597 8.28 -22.09 -28.44
N GLU A 598 9.09 -21.06 -28.23
CA GLU A 598 10.55 -21.11 -28.20
C GLU A 598 11.09 -22.09 -27.15
N ASP A 599 10.40 -22.21 -26.01
CA ASP A 599 10.76 -23.04 -24.86
C ASP A 599 10.51 -24.54 -25.12
N TYR A 600 9.76 -24.84 -26.19
CA TYR A 600 9.48 -26.19 -26.67
C TYR A 600 10.26 -26.48 -27.96
N PRO A 601 11.57 -26.82 -27.90
CA PRO A 601 12.41 -27.02 -29.09
C PRO A 601 11.94 -28.17 -29.99
N ASN A 602 11.18 -29.13 -29.43
CA ASN A 602 10.59 -30.27 -30.15
C ASN A 602 9.20 -29.97 -30.75
N ASN A 603 8.86 -28.71 -31.02
CA ASN A 603 7.57 -28.35 -31.62
C ASN A 603 7.44 -28.66 -33.13
N THR A 604 6.20 -28.73 -33.62
CA THR A 604 5.85 -28.88 -35.05
C THR A 604 4.58 -28.08 -35.37
N VAL A 605 4.70 -27.06 -36.23
CA VAL A 605 3.58 -26.20 -36.66
C VAL A 605 3.10 -26.59 -38.06
N LYS A 606 1.80 -26.86 -38.21
CA LYS A 606 1.13 -27.26 -39.47
C LYS A 606 -0.05 -26.34 -39.76
N ILE A 607 -0.08 -25.74 -40.96
CA ILE A 607 -1.14 -24.78 -41.35
C ILE A 607 -1.91 -25.32 -42.56
N TYR A 608 -3.24 -25.24 -42.49
CA TYR A 608 -4.20 -25.77 -43.43
C TYR A 608 -5.13 -24.67 -43.95
N ASN A 609 -5.52 -24.75 -45.22
CA ASN A 609 -6.58 -23.90 -45.74
C ASN A 609 -7.98 -24.42 -45.33
N ARG A 610 -9.02 -23.62 -45.60
CA ARG A 610 -10.44 -23.96 -45.30
C ARG A 610 -11.00 -25.26 -45.88
N TRP A 611 -10.25 -25.96 -46.72
CA TRP A 611 -10.61 -27.26 -47.29
C TRP A 611 -9.81 -28.42 -46.67
N GLY A 612 -9.06 -28.18 -45.59
CA GLY A 612 -8.22 -29.17 -44.92
C GLY A 612 -6.93 -29.51 -45.67
N VAL A 613 -6.50 -28.68 -46.63
CA VAL A 613 -5.27 -28.90 -47.39
C VAL A 613 -4.12 -28.18 -46.71
N LEU A 614 -3.08 -28.94 -46.35
CA LEU A 614 -1.84 -28.43 -45.76
C LEU A 614 -1.12 -27.48 -46.74
N VAL A 615 -0.83 -26.25 -46.29
CA VAL A 615 -0.16 -25.20 -47.06
C VAL A 615 1.23 -24.86 -46.55
N TYR A 616 1.51 -25.11 -45.27
CA TYR A 616 2.81 -24.92 -44.62
C TYR A 616 2.97 -25.97 -43.52
N ALA A 617 4.20 -26.47 -43.31
CA ALA A 617 4.54 -27.26 -42.14
C ALA A 617 6.05 -27.11 -41.84
N THR A 618 6.40 -26.86 -40.57
CA THR A 618 7.80 -26.84 -40.13
C THR A 618 7.94 -27.57 -38.79
N ASN A 619 9.17 -27.97 -38.46
CA ASN A 619 9.56 -28.49 -37.16
C ASN A 619 10.46 -27.43 -36.50
N ALA A 620 10.45 -27.32 -35.16
CA ALA A 620 11.17 -26.29 -34.40
C ALA A 620 10.87 -24.87 -34.92
N TYR A 621 9.59 -24.52 -34.95
CA TYR A 621 9.11 -23.16 -35.19
C TYR A 621 9.65 -22.24 -34.09
N ASN A 622 10.08 -21.03 -34.46
CA ASN A 622 10.51 -20.01 -33.50
C ASN A 622 10.34 -18.61 -34.10
N THR A 623 10.25 -17.61 -33.23
CA THR A 623 9.97 -16.20 -33.54
C THR A 623 11.09 -15.51 -34.35
N THR A 624 12.32 -16.04 -34.32
CA THR A 624 13.53 -15.31 -34.78
C THR A 624 14.16 -15.87 -36.08
N GLY A 625 13.82 -17.09 -36.52
CA GLY A 625 14.46 -17.71 -37.69
C GLY A 625 13.65 -18.73 -38.50
N ASN A 626 12.65 -19.39 -37.90
CA ASN A 626 11.82 -20.40 -38.56
C ASN A 626 10.32 -20.05 -38.41
N VAL A 627 9.93 -19.00 -39.14
CA VAL A 627 8.61 -18.36 -39.05
C VAL A 627 7.73 -18.64 -40.28
N PHE A 628 6.42 -18.47 -40.11
CA PHE A 628 5.43 -18.43 -41.19
C PHE A 628 5.04 -17.00 -41.52
N ASP A 629 5.53 -16.51 -42.66
CA ASP A 629 5.27 -15.16 -43.18
C ASP A 629 4.08 -15.11 -44.18
N GLY A 630 3.21 -16.13 -44.13
CA GLY A 630 2.14 -16.32 -45.11
C GLY A 630 2.58 -16.90 -46.47
N THR A 631 3.81 -17.38 -46.62
CA THR A 631 4.28 -18.07 -47.84
C THR A 631 3.88 -19.56 -47.84
N SER A 632 3.39 -20.04 -48.98
CA SER A 632 3.03 -21.45 -49.19
C SER A 632 4.26 -22.30 -49.52
N GLU A 633 4.42 -23.44 -48.85
CA GLU A 633 5.40 -24.46 -49.24
C GLU A 633 4.94 -25.32 -50.43
N GLY A 634 3.71 -25.09 -50.93
CA GLY A 634 3.28 -25.52 -52.25
C GLY A 634 2.80 -26.97 -52.38
N ARG A 635 2.20 -27.55 -51.33
CA ARG A 635 1.74 -28.95 -51.40
C ARG A 635 0.54 -29.20 -52.32
N VAL A 636 -0.42 -28.26 -52.49
CA VAL A 636 -1.30 -28.18 -53.70
C VAL A 636 -2.06 -26.85 -53.83
N THR A 637 -2.46 -26.51 -55.06
CA THR A 637 -3.31 -25.37 -55.52
C THR A 637 -2.78 -23.94 -55.40
N VAL A 638 -1.74 -23.71 -54.62
CA VAL A 638 -0.90 -22.49 -54.68
C VAL A 638 0.52 -22.97 -54.95
N ASP A 639 1.21 -22.39 -55.93
CA ASP A 639 2.60 -22.80 -56.22
C ASP A 639 3.49 -22.54 -55.00
N LYS A 640 4.56 -23.33 -54.87
CA LYS A 640 5.58 -23.12 -53.82
C LYS A 640 6.18 -21.71 -53.95
N ASP A 641 6.50 -21.10 -52.81
CA ASP A 641 7.08 -19.77 -52.65
C ASP A 641 6.12 -18.60 -53.02
N ASN A 642 4.83 -18.88 -53.31
CA ASN A 642 3.81 -17.84 -53.44
C ASN A 642 3.14 -17.52 -52.10
N LYS A 643 2.93 -16.22 -51.86
CA LYS A 643 2.14 -15.69 -50.74
C LYS A 643 0.67 -16.13 -50.83
N LEU A 644 0.15 -16.71 -49.74
CA LEU A 644 -1.21 -17.24 -49.65
C LEU A 644 -2.27 -16.13 -49.79
N PRO A 645 -3.48 -16.42 -50.33
CA PRO A 645 -4.57 -15.45 -50.40
C PRO A 645 -5.11 -15.03 -49.01
N VAL A 646 -5.65 -13.81 -48.93
CA VAL A 646 -6.35 -13.28 -47.75
C VAL A 646 -7.52 -14.20 -47.34
N GLY A 647 -7.68 -14.41 -46.04
CA GLY A 647 -8.76 -15.20 -45.45
C GLY A 647 -8.32 -16.08 -44.27
N THR A 648 -9.26 -16.85 -43.75
CA THR A 648 -9.05 -17.78 -42.62
C THR A 648 -8.35 -19.08 -43.04
N TYR A 649 -7.38 -19.49 -42.23
CA TYR A 649 -6.64 -20.75 -42.25
C TYR A 649 -6.72 -21.37 -40.85
N PHE A 650 -6.32 -22.63 -40.72
CA PHE A 650 -6.35 -23.39 -39.46
C PHE A 650 -4.96 -23.92 -39.15
N TYR A 651 -4.56 -23.92 -37.89
CA TYR A 651 -3.28 -24.46 -37.45
C TYR A 651 -3.46 -25.66 -36.52
N ILE A 652 -2.46 -26.53 -36.52
CA ILE A 652 -2.22 -27.56 -35.50
C ILE A 652 -0.76 -27.41 -35.09
N ILE A 653 -0.51 -27.30 -33.80
CA ILE A 653 0.80 -27.22 -33.17
C ILE A 653 0.91 -28.46 -32.30
N ASP A 654 1.87 -29.32 -32.59
CA ASP A 654 2.26 -30.42 -31.70
C ASP A 654 3.54 -29.98 -30.98
N TYR A 655 3.62 -30.15 -29.67
CA TYR A 655 4.79 -29.81 -28.85
C TYR A 655 4.98 -30.86 -27.76
N GLU A 656 6.19 -30.96 -27.24
CA GLU A 656 6.60 -31.95 -26.23
C GLU A 656 7.05 -31.17 -25.00
N ASP A 657 6.38 -31.38 -23.86
CA ASP A 657 6.72 -30.71 -22.59
C ASP A 657 8.01 -31.26 -21.97
N PRO A 658 8.59 -30.62 -20.93
CA PRO A 658 9.83 -31.09 -20.28
C PRO A 658 9.76 -32.57 -19.87
N ASN A 659 8.57 -33.01 -19.44
CA ASN A 659 8.27 -34.38 -19.00
C ASN A 659 8.07 -35.38 -20.16
N GLY A 660 8.31 -34.95 -21.42
CA GLY A 660 8.28 -35.80 -22.61
C GLY A 660 6.87 -36.13 -23.14
N ASN A 661 5.82 -35.44 -22.67
CA ASN A 661 4.46 -35.65 -23.12
C ASN A 661 4.12 -34.77 -24.32
N VAL A 662 3.56 -35.38 -25.37
CA VAL A 662 3.18 -34.66 -26.58
C VAL A 662 1.79 -34.02 -26.44
N LYS A 663 1.76 -32.71 -26.22
CA LYS A 663 0.56 -31.86 -26.21
C LYS A 663 0.23 -31.36 -27.64
N GLN A 664 -1.06 -31.06 -27.89
CA GLN A 664 -1.54 -30.58 -29.21
C GLN A 664 -2.50 -29.40 -29.06
N LEU A 665 -2.10 -28.24 -29.59
CA LEU A 665 -2.94 -27.05 -29.70
C LEU A 665 -3.48 -26.93 -31.14
N SER A 666 -4.73 -26.48 -31.29
CA SER A 666 -5.29 -26.22 -32.63
C SER A 666 -6.27 -25.05 -32.63
N GLY A 667 -6.26 -24.29 -33.73
CA GLY A 667 -7.04 -23.07 -33.83
C GLY A 667 -7.11 -22.51 -35.25
N TYR A 668 -7.40 -21.22 -35.37
CA TYR A 668 -7.47 -20.53 -36.65
C TYR A 668 -6.57 -19.30 -36.68
N LEU A 669 -6.11 -18.94 -37.88
CA LEU A 669 -5.43 -17.67 -38.13
C LEU A 669 -6.04 -16.97 -39.34
N TYR A 670 -6.06 -15.64 -39.32
CA TYR A 670 -6.56 -14.81 -40.40
C TYR A 670 -5.40 -14.08 -41.11
N ILE A 671 -5.20 -14.40 -42.39
CA ILE A 671 -4.24 -13.68 -43.23
C ILE A 671 -4.95 -12.45 -43.80
N ASN A 672 -4.49 -11.26 -43.45
CA ASN A 672 -4.90 -9.97 -44.01
C ASN A 672 -3.76 -9.33 -44.84
N ARG A 673 -4.08 -8.38 -45.72
CA ARG A 673 -3.11 -7.57 -46.51
C ARG A 673 -3.69 -6.23 -46.94
#